data_AF-A0A4T0IK43-F1
#
_entry.id   AF-A0A4T0IK43-F1
#
_cell.length_a   1.000
_cell.length_b   1.000
_cell.length_c   1.000
_cell.angle_alpha   90.00
_cell.angle_beta   90.00
_cell.angle_gamma   90.00
#
_symmetry.space_group_name_H-M   'P 1'
#
loop_
_entity.id
_entity.type
_entity.pdbx_description
1 polymer ?
#
loop_
_entity_poly.entity_id
_entity_poly.type
_entity_poly.pdbx_seq_one_letter_code
_entity_poly.pdbx_strand_id
1 'polypeptide(L)'
;MSSSLDIASTYTLPAGNNIPVLQLGVYKSPADVTHRSVQSAIQLGYRGVDTAQYYANESEAGSAIRESGKNIFITSKIMDSAGDVDANYAKCLESVNKINVGAVDLFLIHSPRYPNGAQDRKAVWLALERLAKEGRVKAIGVSNYGVKHLKELEEYASLPISVNQIELHPWNQMNDIVTYCKQKGIVVEAYCPLVRGRKADDAHLVKIAEQTGKSWAQVSDNADRQKLNADVFDFELSDDQMTLLNGLDAGEHIAPCPIDYDLDERQGRQSNPQLEPFDTFLDFDYTDDDTLPNELNEFYSYVDVRSVLDNKHEWQVGECGSWRDKPLDHRQSLIKDLLSAINADKLSERLRASRKLLYLFQGTFSEARNSRHQLECIIDNVHLIRLCGGLQSVTQALQAAVSFHAVVHSEYAHLAEPDFVEQLNIELGGYMEMLYYMVQILRDDNSFAEDLMHLDPSLPTYLFSLLSGLRDKTAKGYPVKKLLLLLWKTLLVVLGGWKDIDRIKELSYDLFSCNLATKDDNTIVKSNPVDLQQFFTQTSLKYPTYKPNAQPLPLNGLALASAPAPLKTSAPKQDLPSAFAVGPTVSGGKSSNINTAAPEAMPGTPLPTPPPSPAPGSKLKKTQFQTDQTKPFIFPFSENTSSVPTSIDEAGRLYAAHMHVPISLWQTHQIRKDFVRSLGYTNRYAEIAEAEGEKGSESNTGEDIGAPVDEFDASSIASQLHPYLHADNRVYMAKLMRIEMLYREILPYLHNCVIVLLKLLLATLNSQNTTLHHDGEHPSLSLDEMDVARHREITSKAVSAIVLLLLKWFKVSHVMKFQWLSTLLVDSNCILLMLKMYGFQDVLSMMRTQHEVEDLNFFNYCAANGKNNDNGAINSNTNTSIHPPHRKVPSINSNDGIPDFETFEKPDTRSYSWRNLFATINFMRIVQKLSKKRTHRLLLLVQYKSSAMLKRLLRISEPRLQLYVLKIIKGQVPYYGRKWRQSNMKVITAIYLNCRPELRDEWLASADVDQEIEDSLPQEQSLRAFVKFYNEKYYNTPGGQTQHVDVDAAPAKERRSHSQSQSQSHSH
;
A
#
# COMPACT_ATOMS: atom_id res chain seq x y z
N MET A 1 -25.37 -25.98 39.60
CA MET A 1 -25.03 -26.77 38.41
C MET A 1 -25.31 -25.88 37.21
N SER A 2 -24.29 -25.18 36.71
CA SER A 2 -24.41 -24.40 35.47
C SER A 2 -24.61 -25.41 34.33
N SER A 3 -25.69 -25.26 33.56
CA SER A 3 -25.96 -26.15 32.42
C SER A 3 -24.85 -25.99 31.38
N SER A 4 -24.12 -27.07 31.09
CA SER A 4 -23.14 -27.08 30.00
C SER A 4 -23.86 -26.79 28.68
N LEU A 5 -23.57 -25.65 28.06
CA LEU A 5 -24.05 -25.34 26.72
C LEU A 5 -23.48 -26.35 25.71
N ASP A 6 -24.16 -26.50 24.58
CA ASP A 6 -23.73 -27.28 23.43
C ASP A 6 -24.19 -26.61 22.11
N ILE A 7 -23.80 -27.18 20.97
CA ILE A 7 -24.16 -26.61 19.65
C ILE A 7 -25.68 -26.59 19.37
N ALA A 8 -26.47 -27.35 20.12
CA ALA A 8 -27.92 -27.38 20.01
C ALA A 8 -28.60 -26.41 20.98
N SER A 9 -27.83 -25.74 21.85
CA SER A 9 -28.35 -24.81 22.83
C SER A 9 -28.96 -23.57 22.17
N THR A 10 -30.04 -23.08 22.78
CA THR A 10 -30.85 -21.99 22.23
C THR A 10 -31.23 -20.98 23.30
N TYR A 11 -31.46 -19.73 22.88
CA TYR A 11 -32.19 -18.72 23.66
C TYR A 11 -33.65 -18.63 23.22
N THR A 12 -34.56 -18.40 24.16
CA THR A 12 -35.97 -18.11 23.84
C THR A 12 -36.11 -16.64 23.47
N LEU A 13 -36.60 -16.37 22.26
CA LEU A 13 -36.92 -15.03 21.79
C LEU A 13 -38.21 -14.52 22.46
N PRO A 14 -38.41 -13.20 22.56
CA PRO A 14 -39.66 -12.59 22.99
C PRO A 14 -40.91 -13.08 22.23
N ALA A 15 -40.76 -13.46 20.96
CA ALA A 15 -41.82 -14.05 20.15
C ALA A 15 -42.15 -15.52 20.50
N GLY A 16 -41.38 -16.16 21.40
CA GLY A 16 -41.60 -17.50 21.92
C GLY A 16 -40.88 -18.63 21.17
N ASN A 17 -40.34 -18.39 19.97
CA ASN A 17 -39.47 -19.33 19.28
C ASN A 17 -38.03 -19.29 19.82
N ASN A 18 -37.27 -20.35 19.58
CA ASN A 18 -35.91 -20.50 20.10
C ASN A 18 -34.86 -20.23 19.01
N ILE A 19 -33.91 -19.33 19.30
CA ILE A 19 -32.77 -19.00 18.42
C ILE A 19 -31.51 -19.77 18.88
N PRO A 20 -30.75 -20.43 17.98
CA PRO A 20 -29.48 -21.06 18.33
C PRO A 20 -28.45 -20.06 18.86
N VAL A 21 -27.69 -20.45 19.90
CA VAL A 21 -26.63 -19.60 20.48
C VAL A 21 -25.51 -19.33 19.48
N LEU A 22 -25.25 -20.27 18.57
CA LEU A 22 -24.24 -20.18 17.52
C LEU A 22 -24.86 -20.48 16.15
N GLN A 23 -24.59 -19.60 15.17
CA GLN A 23 -25.15 -19.65 13.83
C GLN A 23 -24.08 -19.39 12.77
N LEU A 24 -24.29 -19.87 11.55
CA LEU A 24 -23.43 -19.58 10.39
C LEU A 24 -23.94 -18.33 9.67
N GLY A 25 -23.13 -17.27 9.59
CA GLY A 25 -23.39 -16.14 8.70
C GLY A 25 -22.78 -16.34 7.31
N VAL A 26 -23.53 -16.08 6.24
CA VAL A 26 -23.10 -16.25 4.83
C VAL A 26 -22.85 -14.91 4.11
N TYR A 27 -22.47 -13.88 4.84
CA TYR A 27 -22.14 -12.57 4.28
C TYR A 27 -20.94 -12.66 3.32
N LYS A 28 -21.10 -12.12 2.10
CA LYS A 28 -20.12 -12.13 0.99
C LYS A 28 -19.77 -13.53 0.45
N SER A 29 -20.44 -14.59 0.87
CA SER A 29 -20.28 -15.91 0.23
C SER A 29 -20.96 -15.92 -1.14
N PRO A 30 -20.25 -16.25 -2.23
CA PRO A 30 -20.86 -16.51 -3.54
C PRO A 30 -21.93 -17.61 -3.47
N ALA A 31 -22.79 -17.71 -4.48
CA ALA A 31 -23.92 -18.63 -4.50
C ALA A 31 -23.50 -20.12 -4.28
N ASP A 32 -22.52 -20.61 -5.04
CA ASP A 32 -22.02 -22.00 -4.96
C ASP A 32 -21.32 -22.30 -3.63
N VAL A 33 -20.63 -21.29 -3.07
CA VAL A 33 -19.96 -21.37 -1.77
C VAL A 33 -21.00 -21.37 -0.65
N THR A 34 -22.05 -20.56 -0.77
CA THR A 34 -23.14 -20.46 0.22
C THR A 34 -23.82 -21.81 0.41
N HIS A 35 -24.22 -22.45 -0.69
CA HIS A 35 -24.88 -23.76 -0.65
C HIS A 35 -24.00 -24.80 0.07
N ARG A 36 -22.75 -24.97 -0.37
CA ARG A 36 -21.79 -25.92 0.24
C ARG A 36 -21.49 -25.61 1.70
N SER A 37 -21.33 -24.33 2.04
CA SER A 37 -21.03 -23.87 3.41
C SER A 37 -22.17 -24.19 4.36
N VAL A 38 -23.41 -23.95 3.92
CA VAL A 38 -24.61 -24.26 4.71
C VAL A 38 -24.74 -25.78 4.88
N GLN A 39 -24.55 -26.57 3.82
CA GLN A 39 -24.57 -28.04 3.94
C GLN A 39 -23.51 -28.55 4.93
N SER A 40 -22.27 -28.06 4.82
CA SER A 40 -21.17 -28.41 5.73
C SER A 40 -21.50 -28.05 7.18
N ALA A 41 -21.97 -26.83 7.45
CA ALA A 41 -22.32 -26.42 8.80
C ALA A 41 -23.45 -27.28 9.39
N ILE A 42 -24.47 -27.62 8.60
CA ILE A 42 -25.56 -28.51 9.03
C ILE A 42 -25.04 -29.94 9.34
N GLN A 43 -24.04 -30.43 8.60
CA GLN A 43 -23.36 -31.70 8.88
C GLN A 43 -22.56 -31.64 10.18
N LEU A 44 -21.87 -30.53 10.44
CA LEU A 44 -21.08 -30.28 11.64
C LEU A 44 -21.91 -30.02 12.91
N GLY A 45 -23.22 -29.83 12.78
CA GLY A 45 -24.13 -29.72 13.92
C GLY A 45 -24.74 -28.33 14.12
N TYR A 46 -24.42 -27.34 13.29
CA TYR A 46 -25.08 -26.04 13.34
C TYR A 46 -26.60 -26.18 13.16
N ARG A 47 -27.34 -25.28 13.82
CA ARG A 47 -28.81 -25.24 13.78
C ARG A 47 -29.37 -23.90 13.34
N GLY A 48 -28.52 -22.94 12.97
CA GLY A 48 -28.96 -21.68 12.41
C GLY A 48 -28.07 -21.11 11.31
N VAL A 49 -28.69 -20.40 10.38
CA VAL A 49 -28.08 -19.77 9.20
C VAL A 49 -28.60 -18.33 9.07
N ASP A 50 -27.67 -17.39 8.92
CA ASP A 50 -27.95 -15.97 8.76
C ASP A 50 -27.58 -15.49 7.34
N THR A 51 -28.58 -15.03 6.59
CA THR A 51 -28.47 -14.43 5.24
C THR A 51 -29.13 -13.04 5.22
N ALA A 52 -29.24 -12.42 4.04
CA ALA A 52 -29.95 -11.15 3.81
C ALA A 52 -30.23 -10.92 2.32
N GLN A 53 -31.20 -10.07 2.00
CA GLN A 53 -31.43 -9.57 0.64
C GLN A 53 -30.18 -8.98 0.00
N TYR A 54 -29.44 -8.19 0.79
CA TYR A 54 -28.20 -7.55 0.35
C TYR A 54 -27.11 -8.56 -0.05
N TYR A 55 -27.13 -9.78 0.51
CA TYR A 55 -26.11 -10.78 0.26
C TYR A 55 -26.36 -11.51 -1.06
N ALA A 56 -27.59 -11.43 -1.60
CA ALA A 56 -28.01 -12.05 -2.85
C ALA A 56 -27.73 -13.58 -2.90
N ASN A 57 -27.89 -14.27 -1.76
CA ASN A 57 -27.65 -15.71 -1.63
C ASN A 57 -28.73 -16.45 -0.80
N GLU A 58 -29.92 -15.84 -0.67
CA GLU A 58 -31.05 -16.39 0.10
C GLU A 58 -31.60 -17.70 -0.49
N SER A 59 -31.63 -17.79 -1.83
CA SER A 59 -32.12 -18.98 -2.55
C SER A 59 -31.25 -20.20 -2.30
N GLU A 60 -29.93 -19.99 -2.28
CA GLU A 60 -28.90 -21.02 -2.10
C GLU A 60 -28.89 -21.53 -0.66
N ALA A 61 -28.97 -20.61 0.32
CA ALA A 61 -29.13 -20.97 1.73
C ALA A 61 -30.40 -21.81 1.94
N GLY A 62 -31.52 -21.37 1.36
CA GLY A 62 -32.78 -22.11 1.40
C GLY A 62 -32.70 -23.50 0.74
N SER A 63 -32.02 -23.62 -0.41
CA SER A 63 -31.83 -24.91 -1.09
C SER A 63 -31.02 -25.89 -0.26
N ALA A 64 -29.90 -25.43 0.30
CA ALA A 64 -29.07 -26.26 1.16
C ALA A 64 -29.82 -26.76 2.42
N ILE A 65 -30.67 -25.92 3.02
CA ILE A 65 -31.51 -26.30 4.16
C ILE A 65 -32.53 -27.37 3.74
N ARG A 66 -33.26 -27.17 2.63
CA ARG A 66 -34.24 -28.16 2.13
C ARG A 66 -33.60 -29.50 1.84
N GLU A 67 -32.46 -29.50 1.15
CA GLU A 67 -31.72 -30.70 0.78
C GLU A 67 -31.20 -31.45 2.01
N SER A 68 -30.90 -30.75 3.10
CA SER A 68 -30.44 -31.38 4.34
C SER A 68 -31.52 -32.22 5.04
N GLY A 69 -32.81 -31.93 4.77
CA GLY A 69 -33.95 -32.54 5.48
C GLY A 69 -34.02 -32.20 6.98
N LYS A 70 -33.17 -31.31 7.49
CA LYS A 70 -33.15 -30.90 8.90
C LYS A 70 -33.92 -29.61 9.12
N ASN A 71 -34.47 -29.45 10.32
CA ASN A 71 -35.07 -28.18 10.75
C ASN A 71 -33.94 -27.22 11.18
N ILE A 72 -33.73 -26.15 10.41
CA ILE A 72 -32.65 -25.17 10.60
C ILE A 72 -33.28 -23.78 10.75
N PHE A 73 -32.88 -23.07 11.81
CA PHE A 73 -33.29 -21.69 12.07
C PHE A 73 -32.71 -20.79 10.98
N ILE A 74 -33.54 -20.05 10.24
CA ILE A 74 -33.05 -19.13 9.20
C ILE A 74 -33.40 -17.68 9.48
N THR A 75 -32.39 -16.82 9.37
CA THR A 75 -32.51 -15.36 9.48
C THR A 75 -32.32 -14.70 8.11
N SER A 76 -33.19 -13.76 7.74
CA SER A 76 -32.95 -12.84 6.61
C SER A 76 -33.22 -11.39 6.99
N LYS A 77 -32.86 -10.45 6.11
CA LYS A 77 -32.87 -9.01 6.38
C LYS A 77 -33.26 -8.18 5.16
N ILE A 78 -34.07 -7.14 5.38
CA ILE A 78 -34.40 -6.12 4.38
C ILE A 78 -33.41 -4.97 4.45
N MET A 79 -32.78 -4.65 3.31
CA MET A 79 -31.78 -3.58 3.21
C MET A 79 -32.42 -2.21 3.02
N ASP A 80 -33.18 -2.03 1.94
CA ASP A 80 -33.74 -0.74 1.53
C ASP A 80 -35.26 -0.70 1.69
N SER A 81 -35.80 0.41 2.19
CA SER A 81 -37.23 0.69 2.19
C SER A 81 -37.74 0.85 0.75
N ALA A 82 -38.92 0.31 0.47
CA ALA A 82 -39.67 0.52 -0.76
C ALA A 82 -40.67 1.71 -0.65
N GLY A 83 -40.55 2.53 0.40
CA GLY A 83 -41.30 3.77 0.60
C GLY A 83 -42.61 3.63 1.39
N ASP A 84 -43.34 2.52 1.23
CA ASP A 84 -44.59 2.27 1.96
C ASP A 84 -44.69 0.83 2.50
N VAL A 85 -45.73 0.58 3.31
CA VAL A 85 -45.92 -0.71 4.01
C VAL A 85 -46.19 -1.87 3.03
N ASP A 86 -47.00 -1.66 1.99
CA ASP A 86 -47.40 -2.73 1.07
C ASP A 86 -46.24 -3.14 0.16
N ALA A 87 -45.46 -2.16 -0.32
CA ALA A 87 -44.27 -2.42 -1.12
C ALA A 87 -43.16 -3.10 -0.30
N ASN A 88 -42.95 -2.67 0.94
CA ASN A 88 -42.02 -3.33 1.86
C ASN A 88 -42.48 -4.76 2.19
N TYR A 89 -43.78 -4.98 2.38
CA TYR A 89 -44.34 -6.32 2.60
C TYR A 89 -44.07 -7.23 1.41
N ALA A 90 -44.32 -6.77 0.17
CA ALA A 90 -44.05 -7.54 -1.03
C ALA A 90 -42.57 -7.91 -1.17
N LYS A 91 -41.67 -6.96 -0.86
CA LYS A 91 -40.22 -7.17 -0.90
C LYS A 91 -39.75 -8.20 0.13
N CYS A 92 -40.25 -8.13 1.36
CA CYS A 92 -39.92 -9.13 2.39
C CYS A 92 -40.55 -10.50 2.08
N LEU A 93 -41.76 -10.54 1.50
CA LEU A 93 -42.39 -11.77 1.04
C LEU A 93 -41.61 -12.45 -0.08
N GLU A 94 -40.99 -11.67 -0.98
CA GLU A 94 -40.09 -12.20 -2.01
C GLU A 94 -38.91 -12.97 -1.40
N SER A 95 -38.29 -12.44 -0.34
CA SER A 95 -37.25 -13.15 0.41
C SER A 95 -37.74 -14.45 1.02
N VAL A 96 -38.91 -14.45 1.67
CA VAL A 96 -39.53 -15.67 2.21
C VAL A 96 -39.73 -16.71 1.10
N ASN A 97 -40.19 -16.27 -0.07
CA ASN A 97 -40.40 -17.12 -1.24
C ASN A 97 -39.10 -17.61 -1.89
N LYS A 98 -38.02 -16.83 -1.88
CA LYS A 98 -36.69 -17.26 -2.37
C LYS A 98 -36.10 -18.33 -1.47
N ILE A 99 -36.16 -18.10 -0.15
CA ILE A 99 -35.66 -19.05 0.84
C ILE A 99 -36.48 -20.34 0.77
N ASN A 100 -37.81 -20.26 0.63
CA ASN A 100 -38.70 -21.40 0.39
C ASN A 100 -38.48 -22.58 1.36
N VAL A 101 -38.53 -22.30 2.66
CA VAL A 101 -38.47 -23.33 3.74
C VAL A 101 -39.72 -23.33 4.62
N GLY A 102 -40.82 -22.75 4.13
CA GLY A 102 -42.02 -22.46 4.92
C GLY A 102 -41.94 -21.06 5.51
N ALA A 103 -41.99 -20.94 6.83
CA ALA A 103 -41.85 -19.66 7.52
C ALA A 103 -40.38 -19.39 7.88
N VAL A 104 -39.89 -18.19 7.61
CA VAL A 104 -38.56 -17.74 8.04
C VAL A 104 -38.58 -17.54 9.56
N ASP A 105 -37.56 -18.00 10.28
CA ASP A 105 -37.58 -17.96 11.74
C ASP A 105 -37.36 -16.56 12.31
N LEU A 106 -36.51 -15.76 11.66
CA LEU A 106 -36.22 -14.38 12.04
C LEU A 106 -36.08 -13.46 10.82
N PHE A 107 -36.75 -12.32 10.81
CA PHE A 107 -36.58 -11.31 9.77
C PHE A 107 -36.22 -9.95 10.38
N LEU A 108 -35.10 -9.38 9.93
CA LEU A 108 -34.54 -8.15 10.50
C LEU A 108 -34.63 -6.96 9.55
N ILE A 109 -34.80 -5.76 10.10
CA ILE A 109 -34.40 -4.53 9.42
C ILE A 109 -32.87 -4.45 9.43
N HIS A 110 -32.19 -4.42 8.28
CA HIS A 110 -30.72 -4.56 8.21
C HIS A 110 -29.98 -3.34 8.81
N SER A 111 -30.55 -2.15 8.66
CA SER A 111 -29.94 -0.89 9.09
C SER A 111 -31.03 0.16 9.39
N PRO A 112 -30.82 1.09 10.33
CA PRO A 112 -31.75 2.20 10.57
C PRO A 112 -31.66 3.31 9.52
N ARG A 113 -30.69 3.24 8.59
CA ARG A 113 -30.43 4.28 7.58
C ARG A 113 -31.40 4.16 6.41
N TYR A 114 -32.36 5.07 6.35
CA TYR A 114 -33.24 5.25 5.20
C TYR A 114 -33.31 6.70 4.76
N PRO A 115 -33.55 6.99 3.46
CA PRO A 115 -33.66 8.35 2.95
C PRO A 115 -34.68 9.22 3.68
N ASN A 116 -35.83 8.66 4.09
CA ASN A 116 -36.87 9.39 4.83
C ASN A 116 -36.86 9.10 6.35
N GLY A 117 -35.74 8.61 6.88
CA GLY A 117 -35.52 8.42 8.31
C GLY A 117 -36.59 7.57 9.01
N ALA A 118 -37.21 8.13 10.05
CA ALA A 118 -38.20 7.45 10.90
C ALA A 118 -39.45 6.97 10.14
N GLN A 119 -39.85 7.67 9.07
CA GLN A 119 -41.03 7.28 8.28
C GLN A 119 -40.81 5.94 7.57
N ASP A 120 -39.64 5.77 6.95
CA ASP A 120 -39.25 4.53 6.30
C ASP A 120 -39.06 3.40 7.31
N ARG A 121 -38.39 3.66 8.45
CA ARG A 121 -38.25 2.67 9.54
C ARG A 121 -39.60 2.14 10.01
N LYS A 122 -40.55 3.05 10.22
CA LYS A 122 -41.92 2.70 10.61
C LYS A 122 -42.63 1.89 9.52
N ALA A 123 -42.52 2.28 8.25
CA ALA A 123 -43.15 1.57 7.15
C ALA A 123 -42.62 0.13 7.02
N VAL A 124 -41.30 -0.05 7.11
CA VAL A 124 -40.66 -1.37 7.07
C VAL A 124 -41.07 -2.22 8.28
N TRP A 125 -41.08 -1.65 9.49
CA TRP A 125 -41.49 -2.39 10.69
C TRP A 125 -42.93 -2.90 10.60
N LEU A 126 -43.88 -2.05 10.18
CA LEU A 126 -45.28 -2.45 10.02
C LEU A 126 -45.46 -3.55 8.96
N ALA A 127 -44.62 -3.56 7.91
CA ALA A 127 -44.60 -4.64 6.93
C ALA A 127 -44.11 -5.97 7.52
N LEU A 128 -43.08 -5.93 8.37
CA LEU A 128 -42.61 -7.12 9.10
C LEU A 128 -43.65 -7.62 10.11
N GLU A 129 -44.36 -6.73 10.81
CA GLU A 129 -45.45 -7.13 11.70
C GLU A 129 -46.57 -7.84 10.97
N ARG A 130 -46.91 -7.37 9.77
CA ARG A 130 -47.91 -8.02 8.91
C ARG A 130 -47.44 -9.43 8.51
N LEU A 131 -46.19 -9.60 8.07
CA LEU A 131 -45.65 -10.93 7.76
C LEU A 131 -45.65 -11.88 8.96
N ALA A 132 -45.38 -11.37 10.16
CA ALA A 132 -45.43 -12.15 11.39
C ALA A 132 -46.87 -12.58 11.74
N LYS A 133 -47.84 -11.66 11.67
CA LYS A 133 -49.26 -11.94 11.92
C LYS A 133 -49.84 -12.96 10.92
N GLU A 134 -49.34 -12.97 9.69
CA GLU A 134 -49.71 -13.94 8.65
C GLU A 134 -48.93 -15.28 8.75
N GLY A 135 -48.04 -15.43 9.74
CA GLY A 135 -47.27 -16.66 9.96
C GLY A 135 -46.20 -16.93 8.90
N ARG A 136 -45.82 -15.93 8.09
CA ARG A 136 -44.74 -16.03 7.09
C ARG A 136 -43.36 -15.90 7.71
N VAL A 137 -43.29 -15.20 8.84
CA VAL A 137 -42.10 -15.01 9.66
C VAL A 137 -42.46 -15.32 11.11
N LYS A 138 -41.61 -16.02 11.87
CA LYS A 138 -41.90 -16.39 13.27
C LYS A 138 -41.54 -15.27 14.26
N ALA A 139 -40.40 -14.62 14.07
CA ALA A 139 -39.94 -13.50 14.87
C ALA A 139 -39.42 -12.35 14.00
N ILE A 140 -39.55 -11.13 14.50
CA ILE A 140 -39.05 -9.92 13.81
C ILE A 140 -38.13 -9.12 14.73
N GLY A 141 -37.15 -8.45 14.14
CA GLY A 141 -36.16 -7.69 14.87
C GLY A 141 -35.46 -6.66 14.01
N VAL A 142 -34.33 -6.18 14.49
CA VAL A 142 -33.53 -5.14 13.86
C VAL A 142 -32.06 -5.50 13.87
N SER A 143 -31.27 -4.80 13.05
CA SER A 143 -29.82 -4.86 13.04
C SER A 143 -29.27 -3.44 12.96
N ASN A 144 -28.17 -3.19 13.69
CA ASN A 144 -27.50 -1.89 13.78
C ASN A 144 -28.35 -0.76 14.39
N TYR A 145 -29.29 -1.09 15.28
CA TYR A 145 -30.10 -0.08 15.97
C TYR A 145 -29.43 0.34 17.29
N GLY A 146 -29.16 1.64 17.43
CA GLY A 146 -28.80 2.24 18.72
C GLY A 146 -30.01 2.49 19.62
N VAL A 147 -29.76 2.88 20.87
CA VAL A 147 -30.80 3.10 21.89
C VAL A 147 -31.90 4.06 21.43
N LYS A 148 -31.55 5.14 20.70
CA LYS A 148 -32.52 6.09 20.16
C LYS A 148 -33.51 5.44 19.18
N HIS A 149 -33.00 4.60 18.27
CA HIS A 149 -33.82 3.93 17.26
C HIS A 149 -34.71 2.87 17.90
N LEU A 150 -34.21 2.16 18.92
CA LEU A 150 -35.01 1.19 19.67
C LEU A 150 -36.16 1.88 20.42
N LYS A 151 -35.89 3.03 21.07
CA LYS A 151 -36.93 3.83 21.73
C LYS A 151 -37.98 4.34 20.75
N GLU A 152 -37.55 4.84 19.59
CA GLU A 152 -38.45 5.26 18.52
C GLU A 152 -39.34 4.10 18.06
N LEU A 153 -38.76 2.93 17.83
CA LEU A 153 -39.47 1.73 17.38
C LEU A 153 -40.53 1.29 18.41
N GLU A 154 -40.24 1.37 19.71
CA GLU A 154 -41.17 1.07 20.80
C GLU A 154 -42.43 1.96 20.78
N GLU A 155 -42.39 3.16 20.17
CA GLU A 155 -43.55 4.06 20.10
C GLU A 155 -44.65 3.55 19.15
N TYR A 156 -44.30 2.73 18.16
CA TYR A 156 -45.24 2.24 17.16
C TYR A 156 -45.23 0.73 16.93
N ALA A 157 -44.32 -0.02 17.57
CA ALA A 157 -44.31 -1.48 17.53
C ALA A 157 -45.48 -2.06 18.34
N SER A 158 -46.29 -2.89 17.69
CA SER A 158 -47.33 -3.71 18.32
C SER A 158 -46.84 -5.13 18.67
N LEU A 159 -45.78 -5.60 18.01
CA LEU A 159 -45.11 -6.87 18.29
C LEU A 159 -43.74 -6.65 18.97
N PRO A 160 -43.25 -7.61 19.78
CA PRO A 160 -41.99 -7.46 20.49
C PRO A 160 -40.79 -7.45 19.52
N ILE A 161 -39.82 -6.58 19.79
CA ILE A 161 -38.52 -6.56 19.11
C ILE A 161 -37.72 -7.76 19.61
N SER A 162 -37.60 -8.81 18.79
CA SER A 162 -37.04 -10.08 19.26
C SER A 162 -35.52 -10.06 19.35
N VAL A 163 -34.86 -9.44 18.37
CA VAL A 163 -33.39 -9.41 18.24
C VAL A 163 -32.92 -8.01 17.84
N ASN A 164 -31.78 -7.58 18.37
CA ASN A 164 -30.95 -6.52 17.81
C ASN A 164 -29.58 -7.09 17.44
N GLN A 165 -29.35 -7.32 16.14
CA GLN A 165 -28.10 -7.86 15.63
C GLN A 165 -27.09 -6.72 15.40
N ILE A 166 -26.00 -6.67 16.15
CA ILE A 166 -25.03 -5.56 16.14
C ILE A 166 -23.59 -6.06 16.00
N GLU A 167 -22.70 -5.18 15.52
CA GLU A 167 -21.26 -5.42 15.59
C GLU A 167 -20.85 -5.47 17.05
N LEU A 168 -20.35 -6.61 17.51
CA LEU A 168 -19.95 -6.81 18.90
C LEU A 168 -18.78 -7.77 18.98
N HIS A 169 -17.70 -7.29 19.59
CA HIS A 169 -16.46 -8.03 19.83
C HIS A 169 -15.65 -7.33 20.94
N PRO A 170 -14.57 -7.92 21.48
CA PRO A 170 -13.86 -7.35 22.64
C PRO A 170 -13.44 -5.87 22.51
N TRP A 171 -13.09 -5.41 21.29
CA TRP A 171 -12.71 -4.01 21.02
C TRP A 171 -13.86 -3.05 20.74
N ASN A 172 -15.09 -3.56 20.68
CA ASN A 172 -16.30 -2.77 20.47
C ASN A 172 -17.48 -3.49 21.11
N GLN A 173 -17.69 -3.20 22.39
CA GLN A 173 -18.61 -3.97 23.22
C GLN A 173 -20.03 -3.40 23.24
N MET A 174 -20.23 -2.18 22.72
CA MET A 174 -21.55 -1.56 22.58
C MET A 174 -22.34 -1.55 23.90
N ASN A 175 -21.65 -1.28 25.00
CA ASN A 175 -22.13 -1.51 26.36
C ASN A 175 -23.49 -0.84 26.66
N ASP A 176 -23.73 0.36 26.13
CA ASP A 176 -24.99 1.09 26.28
C ASP A 176 -26.16 0.38 25.57
N ILE A 177 -25.95 -0.03 24.31
CA ILE A 177 -26.95 -0.76 23.51
C ILE A 177 -27.22 -2.14 24.11
N VAL A 178 -26.16 -2.87 24.49
CA VAL A 178 -26.27 -4.20 25.11
C VAL A 178 -27.05 -4.13 26.41
N THR A 179 -26.74 -3.14 27.26
CA THR A 179 -27.45 -2.93 28.53
C THR A 179 -28.93 -2.61 28.28
N TYR A 180 -29.22 -1.73 27.32
CA TYR A 180 -30.59 -1.38 26.96
C TYR A 180 -31.38 -2.59 26.45
N CYS A 181 -30.80 -3.38 25.53
CA CYS A 181 -31.42 -4.58 24.99
C CYS A 181 -31.72 -5.60 26.09
N LYS A 182 -30.76 -5.85 26.99
CA LYS A 182 -30.95 -6.74 28.16
C LYS A 182 -32.09 -6.27 29.06
N GLN A 183 -32.17 -4.97 29.37
CA GLN A 183 -33.26 -4.40 30.20
C GLN A 183 -34.63 -4.55 29.54
N LYS A 184 -34.70 -4.54 28.21
CA LYS A 184 -35.94 -4.64 27.43
C LYS A 184 -36.29 -6.08 27.02
N GLY A 185 -35.46 -7.06 27.38
CA GLY A 185 -35.63 -8.45 26.96
C GLY A 185 -35.38 -8.69 25.47
N ILE A 186 -34.68 -7.78 24.79
CA ILE A 186 -34.29 -7.91 23.38
C ILE A 186 -33.00 -8.73 23.32
N VAL A 187 -33.00 -9.83 22.55
CA VAL A 187 -31.80 -10.67 22.40
C VAL A 187 -30.76 -9.93 21.57
N VAL A 188 -29.53 -9.84 22.06
CA VAL A 188 -28.39 -9.28 21.31
C VAL A 188 -27.73 -10.41 20.52
N GLU A 189 -27.59 -10.21 19.22
CA GLU A 189 -26.88 -11.14 18.34
C GLU A 189 -25.63 -10.44 17.79
N ALA A 190 -24.45 -11.01 18.05
CA ALA A 190 -23.18 -10.42 17.62
C ALA A 190 -22.85 -10.83 16.18
N TYR A 191 -22.74 -9.86 15.26
CA TYR A 191 -22.10 -10.08 13.97
C TYR A 191 -20.66 -9.57 13.98
N CYS A 192 -19.82 -10.10 13.07
CA CYS A 192 -18.38 -9.85 13.07
C CYS A 192 -17.65 -10.13 14.41
N PRO A 193 -18.02 -11.17 15.19
CA PRO A 193 -17.43 -11.40 16.53
C PRO A 193 -15.92 -11.64 16.48
N LEU A 194 -15.40 -12.08 15.33
CA LEU A 194 -14.00 -12.41 15.10
C LEU A 194 -13.24 -11.32 14.34
N VAL A 195 -13.82 -10.11 14.26
CA VAL A 195 -13.19 -8.91 13.68
C VAL A 195 -12.68 -9.15 12.25
N ARG A 196 -13.38 -9.99 11.46
CA ARG A 196 -12.94 -10.46 10.12
C ARG A 196 -11.50 -10.99 10.10
N GLY A 197 -11.07 -11.59 11.21
CA GLY A 197 -9.74 -12.14 11.42
C GLY A 197 -8.63 -11.12 11.67
N ARG A 198 -8.93 -9.82 11.81
CA ARG A 198 -7.90 -8.76 11.92
C ARG A 198 -7.18 -8.72 13.27
N LYS A 199 -7.74 -9.35 14.31
CA LYS A 199 -7.19 -9.39 15.67
C LYS A 199 -6.67 -10.79 16.05
N ALA A 200 -6.39 -11.62 15.05
CA ALA A 200 -5.82 -12.96 15.19
C ALA A 200 -4.63 -13.02 16.16
N ASP A 201 -3.74 -12.05 16.00
CA ASP A 201 -2.45 -11.97 16.67
C ASP A 201 -2.49 -11.03 17.90
N ASP A 202 -3.68 -10.69 18.43
CA ASP A 202 -3.77 -9.87 19.64
C ASP A 202 -3.18 -10.63 20.83
N ALA A 203 -2.22 -10.02 21.52
CA ALA A 203 -1.48 -10.66 22.60
C ALA A 203 -2.36 -11.17 23.74
N HIS A 204 -3.50 -10.52 24.01
CA HIS A 204 -4.44 -10.96 25.04
C HIS A 204 -5.20 -12.21 24.58
N LEU A 205 -5.63 -12.25 23.32
CA LEU A 205 -6.26 -13.44 22.74
C LEU A 205 -5.30 -14.62 22.66
N VAL A 206 -4.06 -14.40 22.21
CA VAL A 206 -3.03 -15.45 22.14
C VAL A 206 -2.77 -16.02 23.53
N LYS A 207 -2.61 -15.16 24.54
CA LYS A 207 -2.43 -15.58 25.93
C LYS A 207 -3.61 -16.41 26.44
N ILE A 208 -4.85 -16.01 26.16
CA ILE A 208 -6.05 -16.76 26.56
C ILE A 208 -6.12 -18.09 25.80
N ALA A 209 -5.83 -18.09 24.51
CA ALA A 209 -5.78 -19.28 23.65
C ALA A 209 -4.76 -20.31 24.18
N GLU A 210 -3.55 -19.88 24.54
CA GLU A 210 -2.52 -20.73 25.15
C GLU A 210 -2.97 -21.31 26.50
N GLN A 211 -3.61 -20.50 27.35
CA GLN A 211 -4.09 -20.94 28.65
C GLN A 211 -5.26 -21.93 28.56
N THR A 212 -6.08 -21.82 27.52
CA THR A 212 -7.28 -22.65 27.33
C THR A 212 -7.04 -23.85 26.41
N GLY A 213 -5.92 -23.87 25.68
CA GLY A 213 -5.65 -24.86 24.64
C GLY A 213 -6.57 -24.73 23.42
N LYS A 214 -7.23 -23.56 23.26
CA LYS A 214 -8.22 -23.30 22.22
C LYS A 214 -7.67 -22.33 21.17
N SER A 215 -8.24 -22.36 19.97
CA SER A 215 -7.87 -21.43 18.90
C SER A 215 -8.58 -20.09 19.06
N TRP A 216 -8.00 -19.01 18.50
CA TRP A 216 -8.60 -17.68 18.49
C TRP A 216 -9.85 -17.56 17.57
N ALA A 217 -10.00 -18.52 16.65
CA ALA A 217 -11.10 -18.79 15.71
C ALA A 217 -11.48 -17.68 14.69
N GLN A 218 -11.74 -18.07 13.43
CA GLN A 218 -12.12 -17.20 12.28
C GLN A 218 -13.43 -17.69 11.63
N VAL A 219 -14.38 -16.80 11.35
CA VAL A 219 -15.56 -17.12 10.51
C VAL A 219 -15.07 -17.53 9.11
N SER A 220 -15.46 -18.73 8.65
CA SER A 220 -15.11 -19.20 7.30
C SER A 220 -16.19 -20.15 6.76
N ASP A 221 -16.31 -20.11 5.44
CA ASP A 221 -16.98 -21.05 4.53
C ASP A 221 -16.26 -22.40 4.37
N ASN A 222 -15.05 -22.54 4.94
CA ASN A 222 -14.29 -23.78 4.97
C ASN A 222 -14.76 -24.70 6.11
N ALA A 223 -15.06 -25.96 5.78
CA ALA A 223 -15.54 -26.97 6.71
C ALA A 223 -14.65 -27.20 7.94
N ASP A 224 -13.31 -27.20 7.77
CA ASP A 224 -12.37 -27.41 8.88
C ASP A 224 -12.43 -26.27 9.89
N ARG A 225 -12.64 -25.04 9.40
CA ARG A 225 -12.76 -23.85 10.25
C ARG A 225 -14.12 -23.73 10.92
N GLN A 226 -15.19 -24.12 10.21
CA GLN A 226 -16.52 -24.24 10.81
C GLN A 226 -16.50 -25.22 11.99
N LYS A 227 -15.76 -26.34 11.85
CA LYS A 227 -15.58 -27.30 12.93
C LYS A 227 -14.89 -26.69 14.15
N LEU A 228 -13.82 -25.91 13.94
CA LEU A 228 -13.14 -25.20 15.04
C LEU A 228 -14.04 -24.16 15.72
N ASN A 229 -14.83 -23.41 14.94
CA ASN A 229 -15.78 -22.42 15.49
C ASN A 229 -16.93 -23.07 16.28
N ALA A 230 -17.29 -24.30 15.96
CA ALA A 230 -18.27 -25.10 16.69
C ALA A 230 -17.71 -25.69 18.00
N ASP A 231 -16.40 -25.84 18.11
CA ASP A 231 -15.70 -26.47 19.25
C ASP A 231 -15.42 -25.45 20.39
N VAL A 232 -16.48 -24.78 20.84
CA VAL A 232 -16.40 -23.70 21.84
C VAL A 232 -17.21 -23.97 23.12
N PHE A 233 -17.78 -25.17 23.25
CA PHE A 233 -18.71 -25.53 24.33
C PHE A 233 -18.08 -26.40 25.43
N ASP A 234 -16.84 -26.83 25.25
CA ASP A 234 -16.10 -27.73 26.14
C ASP A 234 -15.10 -27.02 27.07
N PHE A 235 -15.11 -25.68 27.08
CA PHE A 235 -14.29 -24.86 27.99
C PHE A 235 -15.05 -23.61 28.44
N GLU A 236 -14.58 -22.97 29.51
CA GLU A 236 -15.12 -21.73 30.06
C GLU A 236 -13.98 -20.77 30.36
N LEU A 237 -14.18 -19.48 30.06
CA LEU A 237 -13.22 -18.44 30.40
C LEU A 237 -13.35 -18.07 31.88
N SER A 238 -12.21 -17.98 32.58
CA SER A 238 -12.19 -17.51 33.97
C SER A 238 -12.59 -16.03 34.08
N ASP A 239 -13.01 -15.61 35.28
CA ASP A 239 -13.36 -14.21 35.56
C ASP A 239 -12.22 -13.23 35.22
N ASP A 240 -10.96 -13.63 35.44
CA ASP A 240 -9.78 -12.82 35.09
C ASP A 240 -9.61 -12.68 33.57
N GLN A 241 -9.84 -13.75 32.81
CA GLN A 241 -9.78 -13.74 31.35
C GLN A 241 -10.94 -12.91 30.76
N MET A 242 -12.15 -13.04 31.32
CA MET A 242 -13.28 -12.20 30.96
C MET A 242 -13.03 -10.73 31.29
N THR A 243 -12.44 -10.43 32.45
CA THR A 243 -12.04 -9.06 32.83
C THR A 243 -11.00 -8.49 31.87
N LEU A 244 -10.05 -9.31 31.41
CA LEU A 244 -9.06 -8.92 30.42
C LEU A 244 -9.72 -8.53 29.09
N LEU A 245 -10.61 -9.39 28.57
CA LEU A 245 -11.34 -9.12 27.32
C LEU A 245 -12.25 -7.90 27.41
N ASN A 246 -12.94 -7.73 28.55
CA ASN A 246 -13.79 -6.58 28.82
C ASN A 246 -12.97 -5.27 28.85
N GLY A 247 -11.69 -5.33 29.24
CA GLY A 247 -10.78 -4.18 29.22
C GLY A 247 -10.30 -3.75 27.83
N LEU A 248 -10.61 -4.49 26.76
CA LEU A 248 -10.16 -4.19 25.39
C LEU A 248 -11.07 -3.20 24.64
N ASP A 249 -12.20 -2.79 25.22
CA ASP A 249 -13.15 -1.91 24.54
C ASP A 249 -12.49 -0.58 24.13
N ALA A 250 -12.50 -0.30 22.83
CA ALA A 250 -11.90 0.91 22.26
C ALA A 250 -12.88 1.64 21.33
N GLY A 251 -14.13 1.16 21.22
CA GLY A 251 -15.11 1.66 20.25
C GLY A 251 -14.68 1.44 18.79
N GLU A 252 -13.86 0.42 18.52
CA GLU A 252 -13.32 0.14 17.19
C GLU A 252 -14.36 -0.49 16.27
N HIS A 253 -14.74 0.19 15.20
CA HIS A 253 -15.61 -0.37 14.17
C HIS A 253 -14.83 -0.95 12.99
N ILE A 254 -15.18 -2.15 12.55
CA ILE A 254 -14.69 -2.77 11.31
C ILE A 254 -15.76 -2.88 10.22
N ALA A 255 -17.03 -2.80 10.59
CA ALA A 255 -18.13 -2.57 9.66
C ALA A 255 -18.48 -1.07 9.59
N PRO A 256 -19.03 -0.55 8.47
CA PRO A 256 -19.44 0.84 8.38
C PRO A 256 -20.54 1.14 9.41
N CYS A 257 -20.22 1.77 10.56
CA CYS A 257 -21.14 1.97 11.68
C CYS A 257 -22.40 2.77 11.30
N PRO A 258 -23.61 2.18 11.33
CA PRO A 258 -24.85 2.90 11.03
C PRO A 258 -25.42 3.69 12.20
N ILE A 259 -24.92 3.49 13.41
CA ILE A 259 -25.52 3.97 14.65
C ILE A 259 -25.28 5.47 14.88
N ASP A 260 -24.17 6.02 14.38
CA ASP A 260 -23.70 7.41 14.65
C ASP A 260 -24.03 8.46 13.57
N TYR A 261 -24.69 8.08 12.47
CA TYR A 261 -24.96 8.99 11.36
C TYR A 261 -26.47 9.28 11.20
N ASP A 262 -27.08 9.94 12.18
CA ASP A 262 -28.27 10.75 11.88
C ASP A 262 -27.80 12.15 11.48
N LEU A 263 -28.12 12.53 10.24
CA LEU A 263 -27.66 13.77 9.60
C LEU A 263 -28.29 15.05 10.18
N ASP A 264 -29.18 14.95 11.18
CA ASP A 264 -30.06 16.07 11.56
C ASP A 264 -29.76 16.74 12.92
N GLU A 265 -28.85 16.22 13.77
CA GLU A 265 -28.67 16.78 15.14
C GLU A 265 -27.39 17.57 15.41
N ARG A 266 -26.57 17.87 14.40
CA ARG A 266 -25.37 18.73 14.58
C ARG A 266 -25.66 20.23 14.75
N GLN A 267 -26.91 20.67 14.78
CA GLN A 267 -27.25 22.10 14.95
C GLN A 267 -27.52 22.54 16.41
N GLY A 268 -27.50 21.63 17.39
CA GLY A 268 -28.03 21.93 18.73
C GLY A 268 -27.07 21.95 19.92
N ARG A 269 -25.79 21.57 19.78
CA ARG A 269 -24.83 21.60 20.90
C ARG A 269 -23.88 22.78 20.75
N GLN A 270 -24.07 23.82 21.56
CA GLN A 270 -23.07 24.86 21.77
C GLN A 270 -21.84 24.23 22.43
N SER A 271 -20.90 23.75 21.63
CA SER A 271 -19.56 23.39 22.06
C SER A 271 -18.62 24.59 21.99
N ASN A 272 -17.77 24.66 23.01
CA ASN A 272 -16.70 25.61 23.25
C ASN A 272 -15.90 25.98 21.97
N PRO A 273 -15.68 27.26 21.60
CA PRO A 273 -15.13 27.67 20.29
C PRO A 273 -13.66 27.34 20.01
N GLN A 274 -13.01 26.49 20.81
CA GLN A 274 -11.55 26.29 20.73
C GLN A 274 -11.08 24.95 20.18
N LEU A 275 -11.97 23.98 19.94
CA LEU A 275 -11.59 22.68 19.36
C LEU A 275 -12.73 22.14 18.47
N GLU A 276 -12.83 22.64 17.25
CA GLU A 276 -13.59 21.99 16.17
C GLU A 276 -12.84 20.70 15.76
N PRO A 277 -13.49 19.51 15.77
CA PRO A 277 -12.91 18.31 15.19
C PRO A 277 -12.82 18.48 13.67
N PHE A 278 -11.64 18.25 13.10
CA PHE A 278 -11.40 18.34 11.66
C PHE A 278 -12.48 17.59 10.87
N ASP A 279 -13.07 18.33 9.93
CA ASP A 279 -14.22 18.00 9.10
C ASP A 279 -14.18 16.62 8.43
N THR A 280 -15.38 16.07 8.20
CA THR A 280 -15.76 14.95 7.32
C THR A 280 -14.64 14.46 6.39
N PHE A 281 -14.03 13.33 6.75
CA PHE A 281 -13.03 12.66 5.91
C PHE A 281 -13.64 12.15 4.60
N LEU A 282 -12.80 12.08 3.56
CA LEU A 282 -13.17 11.43 2.30
C LEU A 282 -13.46 9.94 2.56
N ASP A 283 -14.53 9.43 1.98
CA ASP A 283 -14.85 7.99 2.00
C ASP A 283 -13.99 7.29 0.93
N PHE A 284 -12.71 7.09 1.23
CA PHE A 284 -11.71 6.51 0.32
C PHE A 284 -11.05 5.27 0.92
N ASP A 285 -11.24 4.13 0.26
CA ASP A 285 -10.50 2.91 0.60
C ASP A 285 -9.22 2.82 -0.24
N TYR A 286 -8.08 3.04 0.42
CA TYR A 286 -6.77 2.84 -0.19
C TYR A 286 -6.30 1.39 -0.02
N THR A 287 -6.28 0.68 -1.14
CA THR A 287 -5.89 -0.72 -1.32
C THR A 287 -4.77 -0.85 -2.36
N ASP A 288 -4.26 -2.06 -2.61
CA ASP A 288 -3.24 -2.30 -3.67
C ASP A 288 -3.81 -2.15 -5.10
N ASP A 289 -5.13 -2.14 -5.24
CA ASP A 289 -5.86 -2.18 -6.50
C ASP A 289 -7.32 -1.73 -6.30
N ASP A 290 -7.95 -1.28 -7.38
CA ASP A 290 -9.37 -0.96 -7.44
C ASP A 290 -10.21 -2.23 -7.73
N THR A 291 -11.52 -2.10 -7.88
CA THR A 291 -12.42 -3.19 -8.27
C THR A 291 -12.01 -3.80 -9.61
N LEU A 292 -12.19 -5.12 -9.73
CA LEU A 292 -11.84 -5.85 -10.96
C LEU A 292 -12.46 -5.23 -12.24
N PRO A 293 -13.74 -4.79 -12.27
CA PRO A 293 -14.29 -4.10 -13.44
C PRO A 293 -13.56 -2.80 -13.79
N ASN A 294 -13.21 -1.98 -12.80
CA ASN A 294 -12.47 -0.74 -13.03
C ASN A 294 -11.06 -1.02 -13.55
N GLU A 295 -10.38 -2.01 -12.97
CA GLU A 295 -9.03 -2.38 -13.40
C GLU A 295 -9.00 -2.94 -14.84
N LEU A 296 -10.04 -3.69 -15.25
CA LEU A 296 -10.20 -4.12 -16.66
C LEU A 296 -10.52 -2.93 -17.57
N ASN A 297 -11.40 -2.02 -17.14
CA ASN A 297 -11.77 -0.82 -17.90
C ASN A 297 -10.58 0.12 -18.17
N GLU A 298 -9.67 0.28 -17.21
CA GLU A 298 -8.49 1.14 -17.39
C GLU A 298 -7.50 0.65 -18.45
N PHE A 299 -7.56 -0.65 -18.78
CA PHE A 299 -6.72 -1.22 -19.82
C PHE A 299 -7.08 -0.68 -21.21
N TYR A 300 -8.35 -0.34 -21.44
CA TYR A 300 -8.84 0.25 -22.69
C TYR A 300 -8.66 1.77 -22.73
N SER A 301 -8.23 2.31 -23.87
CA SER A 301 -8.43 3.73 -24.22
C SER A 301 -9.83 3.92 -24.81
N TYR A 302 -10.27 5.16 -24.97
CA TYR A 302 -11.57 5.43 -25.63
C TYR A 302 -11.56 5.11 -27.13
N VAL A 303 -10.37 5.02 -27.74
CA VAL A 303 -10.19 4.53 -29.10
C VAL A 303 -10.20 2.99 -29.11
N ASP A 304 -9.43 2.37 -28.22
CA ASP A 304 -9.25 0.91 -28.15
C ASP A 304 -10.56 0.20 -27.80
N VAL A 305 -11.41 0.77 -26.94
CA VAL A 305 -12.66 0.13 -26.52
C VAL A 305 -13.60 -0.14 -27.71
N ARG A 306 -13.51 0.64 -28.79
CA ARG A 306 -14.32 0.43 -30.00
C ARG A 306 -13.90 -0.81 -30.78
N SER A 307 -12.61 -1.15 -30.73
CA SER A 307 -12.05 -2.32 -31.42
C SER A 307 -12.57 -3.66 -30.88
N VAL A 308 -13.22 -3.70 -29.71
CA VAL A 308 -13.85 -4.92 -29.18
C VAL A 308 -14.96 -5.44 -30.10
N LEU A 309 -15.59 -4.56 -30.89
CA LEU A 309 -16.58 -4.97 -31.88
C LEU A 309 -15.95 -5.69 -33.08
N ASP A 310 -14.74 -5.32 -33.45
CA ASP A 310 -14.03 -6.04 -34.49
C ASP A 310 -13.67 -7.47 -34.03
N ASN A 311 -13.35 -7.64 -32.74
CA ASN A 311 -13.10 -8.96 -32.16
C ASN A 311 -14.34 -9.86 -32.27
N LYS A 312 -15.52 -9.29 -31.96
CA LYS A 312 -16.81 -9.95 -32.16
C LYS A 312 -17.06 -10.26 -33.64
N HIS A 313 -16.83 -9.31 -34.54
CA HIS A 313 -17.04 -9.51 -35.97
C HIS A 313 -16.18 -10.66 -36.50
N GLU A 314 -14.90 -10.70 -36.14
CA GLU A 314 -13.99 -11.77 -36.54
C GLU A 314 -14.42 -13.15 -36.00
N TRP A 315 -15.01 -13.19 -34.79
CA TRP A 315 -15.62 -14.41 -34.24
C TRP A 315 -16.81 -14.91 -35.08
N GLN A 316 -17.67 -13.99 -35.53
CA GLN A 316 -18.88 -14.31 -36.31
C GLN A 316 -18.55 -14.79 -37.73
N VAL A 317 -17.57 -14.16 -38.40
CA VAL A 317 -17.14 -14.54 -39.76
C VAL A 317 -16.58 -15.97 -39.80
N GLY A 318 -15.99 -16.45 -38.70
CA GLY A 318 -15.37 -17.78 -38.63
C GLY A 318 -16.32 -18.95 -38.35
N GLU A 319 -17.64 -18.81 -38.51
CA GLU A 319 -18.67 -19.82 -38.18
C GLU A 319 -18.52 -20.42 -36.76
N CYS A 320 -17.99 -19.65 -35.81
CA CYS A 320 -17.75 -20.16 -34.46
C CYS A 320 -19.06 -20.40 -33.71
N GLY A 321 -20.20 -19.81 -34.12
CA GLY A 321 -21.50 -19.99 -33.48
C GLY A 321 -21.55 -19.49 -32.03
N SER A 322 -22.58 -19.91 -31.29
CA SER A 322 -22.74 -19.60 -29.87
C SER A 322 -21.67 -20.31 -29.04
N TRP A 323 -20.83 -19.56 -28.34
CA TRP A 323 -19.75 -20.09 -27.51
C TRP A 323 -20.31 -20.92 -26.35
N ARG A 324 -21.36 -20.40 -25.69
CA ARG A 324 -21.96 -21.01 -24.49
C ARG A 324 -22.76 -22.28 -24.75
N ASP A 325 -23.14 -22.55 -25.99
CA ASP A 325 -23.89 -23.76 -26.35
C ASP A 325 -22.96 -24.94 -26.71
N LYS A 326 -21.66 -24.68 -26.89
CA LYS A 326 -20.71 -25.75 -27.24
C LYS A 326 -20.35 -26.62 -26.04
N PRO A 327 -20.19 -27.95 -26.22
CA PRO A 327 -19.61 -28.83 -25.21
C PRO A 327 -18.17 -28.42 -24.83
N LEU A 328 -17.76 -28.77 -23.60
CA LEU A 328 -16.44 -28.41 -23.06
C LEU A 328 -15.28 -28.87 -23.96
N ASP A 329 -15.33 -30.10 -24.48
CA ASP A 329 -14.27 -30.65 -25.33
C ASP A 329 -14.09 -29.84 -26.63
N HIS A 330 -15.20 -29.38 -27.21
CA HIS A 330 -15.17 -28.55 -28.41
C HIS A 330 -14.60 -27.15 -28.12
N ARG A 331 -14.95 -26.58 -26.96
CA ARG A 331 -14.37 -25.30 -26.52
C ARG A 331 -12.87 -25.41 -26.30
N GLN A 332 -12.42 -26.49 -25.66
CA GLN A 332 -10.99 -26.75 -25.45
C GLN A 332 -10.24 -26.94 -26.77
N SER A 333 -10.80 -27.71 -27.71
CA SER A 333 -10.22 -27.88 -29.04
C SER A 333 -10.08 -26.53 -29.75
N LEU A 334 -11.16 -25.75 -29.80
CA LEU A 334 -11.15 -24.43 -30.45
C LEU A 334 -10.12 -23.49 -29.83
N ILE A 335 -10.02 -23.45 -28.49
CA ILE A 335 -8.99 -22.65 -27.81
C ILE A 335 -7.59 -23.11 -28.23
N LYS A 336 -7.31 -24.43 -28.23
CA LYS A 336 -6.00 -24.95 -28.63
C LYS A 336 -5.66 -24.60 -30.07
N ASP A 337 -6.62 -24.70 -30.98
CA ASP A 337 -6.44 -24.32 -32.39
C ASP A 337 -6.11 -22.82 -32.52
N LEU A 338 -6.83 -21.96 -31.79
CA LEU A 338 -6.56 -20.51 -31.77
C LEU A 338 -5.20 -20.18 -31.14
N LEU A 339 -4.82 -20.85 -30.05
CA LEU A 339 -3.51 -20.70 -29.41
C LEU A 339 -2.35 -21.18 -30.30
N SER A 340 -2.59 -22.17 -31.17
CA SER A 340 -1.65 -22.54 -32.21
C SER A 340 -1.58 -21.47 -33.31
N ALA A 341 -2.73 -20.90 -33.71
CA ALA A 341 -2.81 -19.94 -34.80
C ALA A 341 -2.21 -18.56 -34.47
N ILE A 342 -2.13 -18.15 -33.21
CA ILE A 342 -1.38 -16.94 -32.81
C ILE A 342 0.14 -17.06 -33.03
N ASN A 343 0.65 -18.26 -33.34
CA ASN A 343 2.05 -18.50 -33.69
C ASN A 343 2.25 -18.69 -35.22
N ALA A 344 1.27 -18.32 -36.04
CA ALA A 344 1.37 -18.43 -37.50
C ALA A 344 2.43 -17.48 -38.10
N ASP A 345 3.01 -17.88 -39.24
CA ASP A 345 4.04 -17.09 -39.93
C ASP A 345 3.53 -15.72 -40.40
N LYS A 346 2.27 -15.66 -40.85
CA LYS A 346 1.66 -14.44 -41.40
C LYS A 346 0.99 -13.61 -40.31
N LEU A 347 1.32 -12.31 -40.29
CA LEU A 347 0.72 -11.33 -39.38
C LEU A 347 -0.82 -11.30 -39.44
N SER A 348 -1.40 -11.40 -40.64
CA SER A 348 -2.85 -11.39 -40.81
C SER A 348 -3.54 -12.59 -40.17
N GLU A 349 -2.93 -13.78 -40.22
CA GLU A 349 -3.46 -15.00 -39.59
C GLU A 349 -3.37 -14.89 -38.07
N ARG A 350 -2.22 -14.40 -37.54
CA ARG A 350 -2.05 -14.15 -36.10
C ARG A 350 -3.05 -13.12 -35.57
N LEU A 351 -3.25 -12.01 -36.27
CA LEU A 351 -4.20 -10.98 -35.88
C LEU A 351 -5.64 -11.51 -35.82
N ARG A 352 -6.08 -12.32 -36.80
CA ARG A 352 -7.41 -12.93 -36.78
C ARG A 352 -7.58 -13.89 -35.60
N ALA A 353 -6.59 -14.74 -35.34
CA ALA A 353 -6.60 -15.65 -34.19
C ALA A 353 -6.61 -14.87 -32.87
N SER A 354 -5.80 -13.82 -32.77
CA SER A 354 -5.71 -12.95 -31.60
C SER A 354 -7.04 -12.24 -31.31
N ARG A 355 -7.71 -11.69 -32.33
CA ARG A 355 -9.04 -11.07 -32.19
C ARG A 355 -10.10 -12.04 -31.67
N LYS A 356 -10.11 -13.29 -32.18
CA LYS A 356 -11.02 -14.34 -31.69
C LYS A 356 -10.74 -14.73 -30.24
N LEU A 357 -9.46 -14.86 -29.86
CA LEU A 357 -9.09 -15.11 -28.46
C LEU A 357 -9.48 -13.94 -27.55
N LEU A 358 -9.21 -12.70 -27.97
CA LEU A 358 -9.60 -11.51 -27.20
C LEU A 358 -11.10 -11.46 -26.97
N TYR A 359 -11.91 -11.84 -27.95
CA TYR A 359 -13.35 -11.93 -27.78
C TYR A 359 -13.77 -12.92 -26.68
N LEU A 360 -13.05 -14.05 -26.55
CA LEU A 360 -13.23 -14.99 -25.42
C LEU A 360 -12.79 -14.35 -24.09
N PHE A 361 -11.61 -13.71 -24.06
CA PHE A 361 -11.12 -13.00 -22.86
C PHE A 361 -12.07 -11.89 -22.43
N GLN A 362 -12.79 -11.24 -23.35
CA GLN A 362 -13.76 -10.18 -23.10
C GLN A 362 -15.15 -10.70 -22.67
N GLY A 363 -15.27 -12.02 -22.46
CA GLY A 363 -16.45 -12.67 -21.89
C GLY A 363 -17.57 -12.94 -22.89
N THR A 364 -17.25 -13.02 -24.19
CA THR A 364 -18.23 -13.26 -25.26
C THR A 364 -19.46 -12.35 -25.10
N PHE A 365 -19.19 -11.06 -24.96
CA PHE A 365 -20.12 -10.09 -24.38
C PHE A 365 -21.45 -9.93 -25.13
N SER A 366 -21.56 -10.37 -26.39
CA SER A 366 -22.85 -10.39 -27.09
C SER A 366 -23.82 -11.45 -26.56
N GLU A 367 -23.31 -12.49 -25.91
CA GLU A 367 -24.07 -13.55 -25.25
C GLU A 367 -24.37 -13.21 -23.77
N ALA A 368 -23.81 -12.11 -23.26
CA ALA A 368 -23.97 -11.74 -21.86
C ALA A 368 -25.32 -11.03 -21.58
N ARG A 369 -25.93 -11.35 -20.42
CA ARG A 369 -27.22 -10.74 -20.00
C ARG A 369 -27.06 -9.31 -19.51
N ASN A 370 -25.96 -9.03 -18.82
CA ASN A 370 -25.58 -7.74 -18.24
C ASN A 370 -24.07 -7.75 -17.93
N SER A 371 -23.52 -6.62 -17.50
CA SER A 371 -22.09 -6.44 -17.19
C SER A 371 -21.56 -7.41 -16.13
N ARG A 372 -22.39 -7.76 -15.13
CA ARG A 372 -22.01 -8.75 -14.10
C ARG A 372 -21.87 -10.14 -14.70
N HIS A 373 -22.82 -10.55 -15.53
CA HIS A 373 -22.74 -11.82 -16.24
C HIS A 373 -21.57 -11.86 -17.24
N GLN A 374 -21.27 -10.74 -17.90
CA GLN A 374 -20.07 -10.63 -18.74
C GLN A 374 -18.80 -10.90 -17.91
N LEU A 375 -18.70 -10.32 -16.70
CA LEU A 375 -17.57 -10.56 -15.81
C LEU A 375 -17.43 -12.03 -15.40
N GLU A 376 -18.54 -12.71 -15.08
CA GLU A 376 -18.54 -14.15 -14.82
C GLU A 376 -18.04 -14.94 -16.04
N CYS A 377 -18.48 -14.57 -17.25
CA CYS A 377 -17.99 -15.20 -18.49
C CYS A 377 -16.50 -14.97 -18.71
N ILE A 378 -15.99 -13.77 -18.39
CA ILE A 378 -14.56 -13.45 -18.47
C ILE A 378 -13.78 -14.42 -17.56
N ILE A 379 -14.22 -14.59 -16.31
CA ILE A 379 -13.58 -15.48 -15.34
C ILE A 379 -13.54 -16.92 -15.87
N ASP A 380 -14.69 -17.46 -16.28
CA ASP A 380 -14.81 -18.83 -16.78
C ASP A 380 -13.92 -19.07 -18.01
N ASN A 381 -13.93 -18.14 -18.96
CA ASN A 381 -13.15 -18.24 -20.19
C ASN A 381 -11.64 -18.19 -19.91
N VAL A 382 -11.20 -17.31 -19.00
CA VAL A 382 -9.78 -17.21 -18.63
C VAL A 382 -9.28 -18.49 -17.97
N HIS A 383 -10.06 -19.09 -17.07
CA HIS A 383 -9.71 -20.38 -16.46
C HIS A 383 -9.60 -21.48 -17.52
N LEU A 384 -10.55 -21.56 -18.46
CA LEU A 384 -10.50 -22.55 -19.54
C LEU A 384 -9.28 -22.34 -20.46
N ILE A 385 -8.96 -21.09 -20.79
CA ILE A 385 -7.79 -20.78 -21.63
C ILE A 385 -6.49 -21.15 -20.91
N ARG A 386 -6.38 -20.92 -19.60
CA ARG A 386 -5.22 -21.37 -18.82
C ARG A 386 -5.08 -22.90 -18.85
N LEU A 387 -6.16 -23.65 -18.68
CA LEU A 387 -6.15 -25.12 -18.77
C LEU A 387 -5.68 -25.63 -20.14
N CYS A 388 -5.91 -24.86 -21.20
CA CYS A 388 -5.44 -25.16 -22.56
C CYS A 388 -4.00 -24.73 -22.85
N GLY A 389 -3.22 -24.27 -21.85
CA GLY A 389 -1.84 -23.82 -22.04
C GLY A 389 -1.70 -22.35 -22.48
N GLY A 390 -2.76 -21.55 -22.33
CA GLY A 390 -2.79 -20.18 -22.84
C GLY A 390 -1.70 -19.26 -22.31
N LEU A 391 -1.24 -19.43 -21.06
CA LEU A 391 -0.18 -18.59 -20.50
C LEU A 391 1.12 -18.73 -21.33
N GLN A 392 1.58 -19.96 -21.54
CA GLN A 392 2.82 -20.22 -22.28
C GLN A 392 2.71 -19.77 -23.73
N SER A 393 1.62 -20.13 -24.42
CA SER A 393 1.42 -19.77 -25.84
C SER A 393 1.34 -18.26 -26.06
N VAL A 394 0.61 -17.52 -25.20
CA VAL A 394 0.49 -16.06 -25.33
C VAL A 394 1.79 -15.37 -24.97
N THR A 395 2.53 -15.82 -23.95
CA THR A 395 3.84 -15.26 -23.61
C THR A 395 4.84 -15.45 -24.75
N GLN A 396 4.90 -16.63 -25.37
CA GLN A 396 5.78 -16.90 -26.52
C GLN A 396 5.40 -16.04 -27.73
N ALA A 397 4.09 -15.91 -28.03
CA ALA A 397 3.61 -15.05 -29.10
C ALA A 397 3.97 -13.57 -28.86
N LEU A 398 3.83 -13.08 -27.61
CA LEU A 398 4.28 -11.75 -27.23
C LEU A 398 5.78 -11.57 -27.44
N GLN A 399 6.59 -12.53 -27.00
CA GLN A 399 8.05 -12.48 -27.16
C GLN A 399 8.47 -12.41 -28.63
N ALA A 400 7.86 -13.24 -29.49
CA ALA A 400 8.08 -13.23 -30.92
C ALA A 400 7.66 -11.90 -31.55
N ALA A 401 6.45 -11.40 -31.22
CA ALA A 401 5.93 -10.14 -31.75
C ALA A 401 6.78 -8.93 -31.33
N VAL A 402 7.26 -8.88 -30.08
CA VAL A 402 8.16 -7.83 -29.62
C VAL A 402 9.48 -7.87 -30.36
N SER A 403 10.04 -9.06 -30.56
CA SER A 403 11.32 -9.24 -31.24
C SER A 403 11.21 -8.78 -32.71
N PHE A 404 10.14 -9.17 -33.38
CA PHE A 404 9.84 -8.73 -34.74
C PHE A 404 9.62 -7.21 -34.81
N HIS A 405 8.82 -6.65 -33.90
CA HIS A 405 8.60 -5.21 -33.80
C HIS A 405 9.92 -4.45 -33.59
N ALA A 406 10.82 -4.95 -32.74
CA ALA A 406 12.13 -4.33 -32.52
C ALA A 406 12.98 -4.27 -33.80
N VAL A 407 13.02 -5.37 -34.58
CA VAL A 407 13.73 -5.45 -35.86
C VAL A 407 13.14 -4.48 -36.88
N VAL A 408 11.81 -4.43 -37.02
CA VAL A 408 11.14 -3.50 -37.95
C VAL A 408 11.48 -2.04 -37.60
N HIS A 409 11.47 -1.68 -36.32
CA HIS A 409 11.78 -0.33 -35.87
C HIS A 409 13.28 0.02 -35.86
N SER A 410 14.18 -0.96 -35.94
CA SER A 410 15.63 -0.70 -36.03
C SER A 410 16.17 -0.74 -37.46
N GLU A 411 15.89 -1.83 -38.18
CA GLU A 411 16.52 -2.13 -39.48
C GLU A 411 15.67 -1.65 -40.65
N TYR A 412 14.35 -1.77 -40.53
CA TYR A 412 13.39 -1.50 -41.61
C TYR A 412 12.54 -0.24 -41.39
N ALA A 413 12.94 0.63 -40.46
CA ALA A 413 12.14 1.80 -40.07
C ALA A 413 11.80 2.75 -41.23
N HIS A 414 12.65 2.79 -42.26
CA HIS A 414 12.48 3.62 -43.46
C HIS A 414 11.63 2.95 -44.55
N LEU A 415 11.35 1.65 -44.44
CA LEU A 415 10.58 0.85 -45.39
C LEU A 415 9.20 0.44 -44.86
N ALA A 416 8.98 0.54 -43.55
CA ALA A 416 7.75 0.12 -42.91
C ALA A 416 6.59 1.09 -43.20
N GLU A 417 5.53 0.57 -43.82
CA GLU A 417 4.30 1.34 -44.04
C GLU A 417 3.61 1.67 -42.70
N PRO A 418 3.02 2.87 -42.53
CA PRO A 418 2.37 3.26 -41.28
C PRO A 418 1.29 2.27 -40.80
N ASP A 419 0.45 1.78 -41.72
CA ASP A 419 -0.63 0.83 -41.42
C ASP A 419 -0.08 -0.52 -40.95
N PHE A 420 1.07 -0.94 -41.48
CA PHE A 420 1.74 -2.17 -41.04
C PHE A 420 2.28 -2.03 -39.62
N VAL A 421 2.90 -0.89 -39.29
CA VAL A 421 3.37 -0.58 -37.93
C VAL A 421 2.21 -0.51 -36.94
N GLU A 422 1.08 0.07 -37.34
CA GLU A 422 -0.13 0.09 -36.51
C GLU A 422 -0.65 -1.32 -36.22
N GLN A 423 -0.69 -2.19 -37.24
CA GLN A 423 -1.06 -3.61 -37.05
C GLN A 423 -0.14 -4.35 -36.09
N LEU A 424 1.18 -4.07 -36.12
CA LEU A 424 2.13 -4.63 -35.14
C LEU A 424 1.84 -4.13 -33.71
N ASN A 425 1.54 -2.84 -33.55
CA ASN A 425 1.17 -2.29 -32.24
C ASN A 425 -0.15 -2.89 -31.71
N ILE A 426 -1.12 -3.13 -32.60
CA ILE A 426 -2.38 -3.81 -32.26
C ILE A 426 -2.08 -5.26 -31.81
N GLU A 427 -1.22 -5.99 -32.52
CA GLU A 427 -0.81 -7.34 -32.16
C GLU A 427 -0.18 -7.38 -30.75
N LEU A 428 0.81 -6.51 -30.49
CA LEU A 428 1.46 -6.38 -29.18
C LEU A 428 0.46 -6.04 -28.08
N GLY A 429 -0.41 -5.06 -28.34
CA GLY A 429 -1.44 -4.62 -27.40
C GLY A 429 -2.44 -5.72 -27.07
N GLY A 430 -2.75 -6.58 -28.05
CA GLY A 430 -3.63 -7.74 -27.88
C GLY A 430 -3.02 -8.82 -26.98
N TYR A 431 -1.76 -9.21 -27.19
CA TYR A 431 -1.12 -10.20 -26.31
C TYR A 431 -0.93 -9.67 -24.88
N MET A 432 -0.58 -8.38 -24.71
CA MET A 432 -0.54 -7.76 -23.39
C MET A 432 -1.92 -7.75 -22.71
N GLU A 433 -3.00 -7.58 -23.48
CA GLU A 433 -4.38 -7.66 -22.96
C GLU A 433 -4.71 -9.05 -22.46
N MET A 434 -4.44 -10.09 -23.26
CA MET A 434 -4.67 -11.48 -22.84
C MET A 434 -3.92 -11.82 -21.53
N LEU A 435 -2.64 -11.44 -21.43
CA LEU A 435 -1.86 -11.64 -20.20
C LEU A 435 -2.41 -10.81 -19.04
N TYR A 436 -2.86 -9.58 -19.28
CA TYR A 436 -3.44 -8.74 -18.24
C TYR A 436 -4.73 -9.35 -17.67
N TYR A 437 -5.59 -9.89 -18.53
CA TYR A 437 -6.78 -10.63 -18.09
C TYR A 437 -6.40 -11.86 -17.26
N MET A 438 -5.44 -12.67 -17.71
CA MET A 438 -4.94 -13.80 -16.91
C MET A 438 -4.43 -13.35 -15.54
N VAL A 439 -3.60 -12.31 -15.50
CA VAL A 439 -3.01 -11.76 -14.28
C VAL A 439 -4.08 -11.22 -13.32
N GLN A 440 -5.11 -10.56 -13.83
CA GLN A 440 -6.17 -9.98 -13.01
C GLN A 440 -7.13 -11.04 -12.46
N ILE A 441 -7.52 -12.04 -13.27
CA ILE A 441 -8.47 -13.08 -12.85
C ILE A 441 -7.81 -14.10 -11.93
N LEU A 442 -6.56 -14.50 -12.20
CA LEU A 442 -5.88 -15.59 -11.50
C LEU A 442 -5.02 -15.10 -10.33
N ARG A 443 -5.18 -13.85 -9.91
CA ARG A 443 -4.31 -13.21 -8.91
C ARG A 443 -4.30 -13.91 -7.55
N ASP A 444 -5.44 -14.41 -7.13
CA ASP A 444 -5.61 -15.06 -5.81
C ASP A 444 -5.27 -16.56 -5.84
N ASP A 445 -4.89 -17.09 -7.01
CA ASP A 445 -4.40 -18.47 -7.14
C ASP A 445 -2.91 -18.56 -6.78
N ASN A 446 -2.62 -19.24 -5.67
CA ASN A 446 -1.26 -19.43 -5.17
C ASN A 446 -0.31 -20.12 -6.17
N SER A 447 -0.84 -20.97 -7.07
CA SER A 447 -0.03 -21.68 -8.07
C SER A 447 0.37 -20.77 -9.25
N PHE A 448 -0.48 -19.80 -9.59
CA PHE A 448 -0.29 -18.97 -10.77
C PHE A 448 0.97 -18.12 -10.68
N ALA A 449 1.31 -17.68 -9.47
CA ALA A 449 2.49 -16.87 -9.24
C ALA A 449 3.80 -17.67 -9.42
N GLU A 450 3.76 -19.00 -9.28
CA GLU A 450 4.86 -19.89 -9.66
C GLU A 450 4.89 -20.06 -11.18
N ASP A 451 3.74 -20.28 -11.84
CA ASP A 451 3.66 -20.39 -13.29
C ASP A 451 4.31 -19.17 -13.99
N LEU A 452 4.07 -17.96 -13.48
CA LEU A 452 4.68 -16.72 -13.99
C LEU A 452 6.21 -16.67 -13.83
N MET A 453 6.74 -17.28 -12.77
CA MET A 453 8.18 -17.35 -12.49
C MET A 453 8.89 -18.46 -13.28
N HIS A 454 8.18 -19.51 -13.69
CA HIS A 454 8.72 -20.63 -14.48
C HIS A 454 8.78 -20.36 -15.99
N LEU A 455 8.19 -19.26 -16.45
CA LEU A 455 8.40 -18.80 -17.83
C LEU A 455 9.88 -18.47 -18.06
N ASP A 456 10.34 -18.60 -19.30
CA ASP A 456 11.73 -18.32 -19.69
C ASP A 456 11.81 -17.17 -20.72
N PRO A 457 12.35 -16.00 -20.36
CA PRO A 457 12.59 -15.53 -18.99
C PRO A 457 11.27 -15.35 -18.21
N SER A 458 11.35 -15.25 -16.88
CA SER A 458 10.17 -15.05 -16.03
C SER A 458 9.38 -13.82 -16.47
N LEU A 459 8.04 -13.86 -16.41
CA LEU A 459 7.21 -12.75 -16.91
C LEU A 459 7.60 -11.38 -16.30
N PRO A 460 7.77 -11.20 -14.98
CA PRO A 460 8.15 -9.90 -14.44
C PRO A 460 9.52 -9.42 -14.97
N THR A 461 10.50 -10.32 -15.11
CA THR A 461 11.83 -10.01 -15.65
C THR A 461 11.76 -9.62 -17.12
N TYR A 462 10.97 -10.34 -17.91
CA TYR A 462 10.71 -9.98 -19.30
C TYR A 462 10.09 -8.58 -19.41
N LEU A 463 9.05 -8.27 -18.63
CA LEU A 463 8.41 -6.96 -18.66
C LEU A 463 9.35 -5.82 -18.21
N PHE A 464 10.26 -6.07 -17.26
CA PHE A 464 11.30 -5.10 -16.92
C PHE A 464 12.32 -4.90 -18.04
N SER A 465 12.69 -5.95 -18.77
CA SER A 465 13.60 -5.82 -19.92
C SER A 465 12.97 -4.97 -21.03
N LEU A 466 11.67 -5.15 -21.29
CA LEU A 466 10.90 -4.30 -22.21
C LEU A 466 10.89 -2.84 -21.75
N LEU A 467 10.59 -2.62 -20.46
CA LEU A 467 10.59 -1.27 -19.88
C LEU A 467 11.96 -0.60 -19.99
N SER A 468 13.05 -1.33 -19.72
CA SER A 468 14.42 -0.83 -19.87
C SER A 468 14.73 -0.45 -21.33
N GLY A 469 14.27 -1.25 -22.30
CA GLY A 469 14.45 -0.99 -23.74
C GLY A 469 13.83 0.33 -24.22
N LEU A 470 12.83 0.86 -23.52
CA LEU A 470 12.19 2.14 -23.83
C LEU A 470 13.07 3.37 -23.51
N ARG A 471 14.23 3.18 -22.87
CA ARG A 471 15.14 4.29 -22.49
C ARG A 471 15.62 5.08 -23.71
N ASP A 472 16.04 4.36 -24.74
CA ASP A 472 16.73 4.91 -25.92
C ASP A 472 15.85 4.87 -27.17
N LYS A 473 14.78 4.07 -27.19
CA LYS A 473 13.89 3.88 -28.33
C LYS A 473 12.43 3.90 -27.86
N THR A 474 11.62 4.83 -28.36
CA THR A 474 10.16 4.77 -28.23
C THR A 474 9.55 4.77 -29.62
N ALA A 475 9.08 3.59 -30.05
CA ALA A 475 8.32 3.49 -31.29
C ALA A 475 7.00 4.26 -31.13
N LYS A 476 6.64 5.03 -32.16
CA LYS A 476 5.36 5.74 -32.18
C LYS A 476 4.23 4.70 -32.10
N GLY A 477 3.30 4.88 -31.15
CA GLY A 477 2.17 3.97 -30.95
C GLY A 477 2.43 2.76 -30.04
N TYR A 478 3.66 2.57 -29.52
CA TYR A 478 3.95 1.45 -28.64
C TYR A 478 3.06 1.49 -27.37
N PRO A 479 2.45 0.35 -26.94
CA PRO A 479 1.41 0.33 -25.90
C PRO A 479 1.99 0.43 -24.47
N VAL A 480 2.71 1.51 -24.15
CA VAL A 480 3.42 1.71 -22.87
C VAL A 480 2.48 1.61 -21.66
N LYS A 481 1.26 2.18 -21.74
CA LYS A 481 0.26 2.08 -20.66
C LYS A 481 -0.07 0.62 -20.33
N LYS A 482 -0.29 -0.20 -21.36
CA LYS A 482 -0.62 -1.63 -21.21
C LYS A 482 0.55 -2.38 -20.55
N LEU A 483 1.80 -2.10 -20.98
CA LEU A 483 3.01 -2.64 -20.37
C LEU A 483 3.13 -2.30 -18.87
N LEU A 484 2.90 -1.03 -18.49
CA LEU A 484 3.01 -0.60 -17.09
C LEU A 484 1.94 -1.25 -16.18
N LEU A 485 0.69 -1.32 -16.65
CA LEU A 485 -0.39 -1.98 -15.91
C LEU A 485 -0.10 -3.47 -15.76
N LEU A 486 0.29 -4.15 -16.84
CA LEU A 486 0.66 -5.56 -16.81
C LEU A 486 1.84 -5.82 -15.86
N LEU A 487 2.89 -5.00 -15.92
CA LEU A 487 4.04 -5.11 -15.01
C LEU A 487 3.61 -4.93 -13.55
N TRP A 488 2.85 -3.88 -13.25
CA TRP A 488 2.39 -3.63 -11.88
C TRP A 488 1.57 -4.80 -11.33
N LYS A 489 0.58 -5.28 -12.08
CA LYS A 489 -0.29 -6.36 -11.61
C LYS A 489 0.45 -7.70 -11.52
N THR A 490 1.38 -7.97 -12.44
CA THR A 490 2.30 -9.12 -12.35
C THR A 490 3.11 -9.08 -11.06
N LEU A 491 3.63 -7.91 -10.66
CA LEU A 491 4.36 -7.77 -9.39
C LEU A 491 3.48 -8.02 -8.16
N LEU A 492 2.19 -7.64 -8.20
CA LEU A 492 1.26 -7.93 -7.11
C LEU A 492 1.00 -9.43 -6.95
N VAL A 493 0.92 -10.18 -8.06
CA VAL A 493 0.77 -11.65 -8.05
C VAL A 493 2.05 -12.33 -7.53
N VAL A 494 3.21 -11.96 -8.10
CA VAL A 494 4.49 -12.62 -7.82
C VAL A 494 5.04 -12.25 -6.44
N LEU A 495 5.01 -10.98 -6.06
CA LEU A 495 5.62 -10.52 -4.81
C LEU A 495 4.59 -10.45 -3.68
N GLY A 496 3.33 -10.15 -3.98
CA GLY A 496 2.29 -9.85 -3.00
C GLY A 496 2.09 -8.36 -2.75
N GLY A 497 1.01 -8.03 -2.04
CA GLY A 497 0.58 -6.66 -1.75
C GLY A 497 1.04 -6.12 -0.39
N TRP A 498 0.41 -5.04 0.06
CA TRP A 498 0.71 -4.39 1.34
C TRP A 498 0.50 -5.30 2.55
N LYS A 499 -0.55 -6.11 2.56
CA LYS A 499 -0.84 -7.04 3.66
C LYS A 499 0.26 -8.09 3.82
N ASP A 500 0.77 -8.61 2.70
CA ASP A 500 1.86 -9.59 2.69
C ASP A 500 3.17 -9.01 3.23
N ILE A 501 3.46 -7.76 2.88
CA ILE A 501 4.62 -7.02 3.36
C ILE A 501 4.60 -6.89 4.88
N ASP A 502 3.45 -6.60 5.48
CA ASP A 502 3.35 -6.43 6.92
C ASP A 502 3.52 -7.77 7.64
N ARG A 503 2.94 -8.86 7.10
CA ARG A 503 3.15 -10.22 7.63
C ARG A 503 4.61 -10.68 7.53
N ILE A 504 5.28 -10.45 6.41
CA ILE A 504 6.69 -10.84 6.26
C ILE A 504 7.59 -10.03 7.19
N LYS A 505 7.29 -8.75 7.47
CA LYS A 505 8.08 -8.01 8.47
C LYS A 505 8.00 -8.66 9.83
N GLU A 506 6.83 -9.11 10.26
CA GLU A 506 6.64 -9.83 11.52
C GLU A 506 7.51 -11.09 11.53
N LEU A 507 7.35 -11.94 10.52
CA LEU A 507 8.18 -13.16 10.38
C LEU A 507 9.67 -12.85 10.34
N SER A 508 10.09 -11.79 9.64
CA SER A 508 11.51 -11.41 9.55
C SER A 508 12.08 -11.04 10.91
N TYR A 509 11.30 -10.41 11.79
CA TYR A 509 11.76 -10.11 13.15
C TYR A 509 12.01 -11.39 13.95
N ASP A 510 11.14 -12.38 13.83
CA ASP A 510 11.28 -13.67 14.51
C ASP A 510 12.48 -14.45 13.92
N LEU A 511 12.63 -14.46 12.60
CA LEU A 511 13.69 -15.12 11.85
C LEU A 511 15.09 -14.61 12.18
N PHE A 512 15.25 -13.28 12.22
CA PHE A 512 16.56 -12.68 12.47
C PHE A 512 16.93 -12.63 13.95
N SER A 513 16.06 -13.13 14.85
CA SER A 513 16.28 -13.41 16.28
C SER A 513 17.42 -12.57 16.87
N CYS A 514 17.29 -11.26 16.77
CA CYS A 514 18.04 -10.36 17.62
C CYS A 514 17.40 -10.56 18.99
N ASN A 515 18.03 -11.33 19.89
CA ASN A 515 17.61 -11.59 21.29
C ASN A 515 17.56 -10.30 22.13
N LEU A 516 16.91 -9.25 21.64
CA LEU A 516 17.04 -7.87 22.07
C LEU A 516 15.70 -7.16 21.90
N ALA A 517 14.98 -7.19 23.01
CA ALA A 517 13.67 -6.61 23.28
C ALA A 517 12.48 -7.33 22.65
N THR A 518 11.66 -7.86 23.55
CA THR A 518 10.27 -8.24 23.35
C THR A 518 9.52 -7.09 22.69
N LYS A 519 8.77 -7.40 21.64
CA LYS A 519 7.94 -6.47 20.88
C LYS A 519 6.71 -6.10 21.71
N ASP A 520 6.91 -5.34 22.78
CA ASP A 520 5.80 -4.82 23.58
C ASP A 520 5.26 -3.57 22.87
N ASP A 521 4.30 -3.77 21.95
CA ASP A 521 3.78 -2.71 21.09
C ASP A 521 3.02 -1.60 21.85
N ASN A 522 2.76 -1.81 23.15
CA ASN A 522 2.19 -0.84 24.09
C ASN A 522 3.19 0.19 24.64
N THR A 523 4.49 0.07 24.36
CA THR A 523 5.47 1.06 24.81
C THR A 523 5.45 2.34 23.97
N ILE A 524 5.11 3.45 24.62
CA ILE A 524 4.97 4.79 24.03
C ILE A 524 6.27 5.26 23.37
N VAL A 525 7.44 4.83 23.90
CA VAL A 525 8.77 5.26 23.43
C VAL A 525 9.61 4.04 23.03
N LYS A 526 10.02 3.99 21.76
CA LYS A 526 10.98 3.00 21.22
C LYS A 526 12.33 3.69 21.03
N SER A 527 13.36 3.27 21.75
CA SER A 527 14.75 3.70 21.52
C SER A 527 15.43 2.72 20.56
N ASN A 528 16.49 3.17 19.87
CA ASN A 528 17.37 2.30 19.08
C ASN A 528 18.83 2.50 19.52
N PRO A 529 19.79 1.65 19.11
CA PRO A 529 21.19 1.75 19.53
C PRO A 529 21.82 3.13 19.31
N VAL A 530 21.48 3.80 18.20
CA VAL A 530 21.99 5.14 17.89
C VAL A 530 21.40 6.19 18.84
N ASP A 531 20.12 6.07 19.22
CA ASP A 531 19.48 6.98 20.18
C ASP A 531 20.07 6.82 21.58
N LEU A 532 20.34 5.58 21.99
CA LEU A 532 20.93 5.26 23.29
C LEU A 532 22.39 5.76 23.38
N GLN A 533 23.19 5.52 22.34
CA GLN A 533 24.56 6.03 22.29
C GLN A 533 24.59 7.56 22.33
N GLN A 534 23.71 8.22 21.57
CA GLN A 534 23.61 9.68 21.57
C GLN A 534 23.20 10.20 22.96
N PHE A 535 22.23 9.57 23.62
CA PHE A 535 21.82 9.91 24.98
C PHE A 535 23.00 9.78 25.95
N PHE A 536 23.76 8.69 25.91
CA PHE A 536 24.94 8.51 26.77
C PHE A 536 26.01 9.58 26.50
N THR A 537 26.36 9.82 25.24
CA THR A 537 27.36 10.85 24.88
C THR A 537 26.95 12.23 25.38
N GLN A 538 25.70 12.65 25.12
CA GLN A 538 25.22 13.97 25.56
C GLN A 538 25.08 14.07 27.08
N THR A 539 24.64 12.99 27.74
CA THR A 539 24.47 12.96 29.19
C THR A 539 25.81 12.97 29.90
N SER A 540 26.79 12.19 29.45
CA SER A 540 28.15 12.20 30.01
C SER A 540 28.87 13.53 29.78
N LEU A 541 28.61 14.22 28.66
CA LEU A 541 29.14 15.59 28.44
C LEU A 541 28.55 16.60 29.44
N LYS A 542 27.26 16.49 29.75
CA LYS A 542 26.57 17.39 30.70
C LYS A 542 26.80 16.99 32.17
N TYR A 543 26.98 15.71 32.42
CA TYR A 543 27.15 15.08 33.74
C TYR A 543 28.31 14.08 33.66
N PRO A 544 29.58 14.52 33.82
CA PRO A 544 30.76 13.67 33.68
C PRO A 544 30.82 12.48 34.66
N THR A 545 30.05 12.53 35.74
CA THR A 545 29.89 11.48 36.73
C THR A 545 28.91 10.38 36.32
N TYR A 546 28.12 10.60 35.26
CA TYR A 546 27.21 9.60 34.71
C TYR A 546 27.98 8.41 34.14
N LYS A 547 27.75 7.23 34.71
CA LYS A 547 28.27 5.96 34.20
C LYS A 547 27.11 5.14 33.65
N PRO A 548 27.08 4.83 32.33
CA PRO A 548 26.07 3.96 31.77
C PRO A 548 26.20 2.53 32.35
N ASN A 549 25.08 1.86 32.61
CA ASN A 549 25.08 0.44 33.01
C ASN A 549 25.67 -0.43 31.90
N ALA A 550 26.42 -1.48 32.25
CA ALA A 550 26.97 -2.45 31.30
C ALA A 550 25.83 -3.10 30.51
N GLN A 551 25.94 -3.14 29.18
CA GLN A 551 24.89 -3.67 28.30
C GLN A 551 25.38 -4.90 27.52
N PRO A 552 24.51 -5.91 27.30
CA PRO A 552 24.87 -7.22 26.76
C PRO A 552 25.14 -7.26 25.25
N LEU A 553 25.37 -6.12 24.58
CA LEU A 553 25.55 -6.06 23.11
C LEU A 553 26.72 -5.20 22.69
N PRO A 554 27.28 -5.42 21.47
CA PRO A 554 28.17 -4.47 20.80
C PRO A 554 27.36 -3.27 20.31
N LEU A 555 26.79 -2.51 21.25
CA LEU A 555 25.97 -1.31 21.03
C LEU A 555 26.75 -0.28 20.18
N ASN A 556 28.04 -0.15 20.45
CA ASN A 556 28.95 0.72 19.72
C ASN A 556 29.06 0.32 18.25
N GLY A 557 29.25 -0.97 17.94
CA GLY A 557 29.28 -1.48 16.57
C GLY A 557 27.99 -1.19 15.79
N LEU A 558 26.83 -1.46 16.40
CA LEU A 558 25.52 -1.23 15.79
C LEU A 558 25.21 0.26 15.60
N ALA A 559 25.61 1.11 16.55
CA ALA A 559 25.44 2.55 16.43
C ALA A 559 26.37 3.16 15.36
N LEU A 560 27.59 2.62 15.22
CA LEU A 560 28.53 2.96 14.15
C LEU A 560 28.07 2.53 12.75
N ALA A 561 27.04 1.68 12.62
CA ALA A 561 26.51 1.27 11.32
C ALA A 561 26.01 2.45 10.48
N SER A 562 25.55 3.52 11.15
CA SER A 562 25.09 4.75 10.49
C SER A 562 26.17 5.84 10.37
N ALA A 563 27.35 5.63 10.98
CA ALA A 563 28.44 6.60 10.95
C ALA A 563 29.24 6.54 9.63
N PRO A 564 29.96 7.60 9.24
CA PRO A 564 30.88 7.56 8.11
C PRO A 564 31.87 6.38 8.23
N ALA A 565 32.11 5.69 7.12
CA ALA A 565 33.15 4.65 7.06
C ALA A 565 34.51 5.30 6.77
N PRO A 566 35.62 4.79 7.34
CA PRO A 566 36.96 5.23 6.96
C PRO A 566 37.27 4.74 5.53
N LEU A 567 37.00 5.58 4.54
CA LEU A 567 37.43 5.37 3.15
C LEU A 567 38.94 5.66 3.07
N LYS A 568 39.73 4.78 2.44
CA LYS A 568 41.17 5.03 2.24
C LYS A 568 41.33 6.32 1.41
N THR A 569 42.00 7.32 1.97
CA THR A 569 42.30 8.61 1.34
C THR A 569 43.36 8.54 0.22
N SER A 570 43.74 7.34 -0.22
CA SER A 570 44.86 7.10 -1.14
C SER A 570 44.50 6.39 -2.44
N ALA A 571 43.22 6.33 -2.83
CA ALA A 571 42.89 6.01 -4.22
C ALA A 571 43.22 7.25 -5.09
N PRO A 572 43.92 7.09 -6.22
CA PRO A 572 44.22 8.22 -7.09
C PRO A 572 42.91 8.91 -7.47
N LYS A 573 42.91 10.24 -7.47
CA LYS A 573 41.76 11.10 -7.85
C LYS A 573 41.26 10.89 -9.30
N GLN A 574 41.63 9.80 -9.98
CA GLN A 574 41.39 9.56 -11.40
C GLN A 574 40.43 8.41 -11.71
N ASP A 575 39.98 7.61 -10.73
CA ASP A 575 39.03 6.50 -10.98
C ASP A 575 37.63 6.69 -10.33
N LEU A 576 37.22 7.93 -10.07
CA LEU A 576 35.80 8.24 -9.98
C LEU A 576 35.31 8.66 -11.37
N PRO A 577 34.35 7.95 -11.99
CA PRO A 577 33.74 8.40 -13.22
C PRO A 577 33.28 9.86 -13.12
N SER A 578 33.58 10.66 -14.15
CA SER A 578 33.20 12.07 -14.27
C SER A 578 31.70 12.36 -14.05
N ALA A 579 30.85 11.33 -14.01
CA ALA A 579 29.43 11.39 -13.63
C ALA A 579 29.18 11.75 -12.14
N PHE A 580 30.19 11.74 -11.27
CA PHE A 580 30.05 11.93 -9.82
C PHE A 580 30.32 13.37 -9.31
N ALA A 581 30.44 14.35 -10.21
CA ALA A 581 30.70 15.76 -9.88
C ALA A 581 29.59 16.75 -10.32
N VAL A 582 28.37 16.27 -10.60
CA VAL A 582 27.24 17.16 -10.93
C VAL A 582 26.12 17.00 -9.89
N GLY A 583 26.40 17.47 -8.68
CA GLY A 583 25.38 17.98 -7.76
C GLY A 583 25.46 19.50 -7.76
N PRO A 584 24.36 20.25 -7.56
CA PRO A 584 24.42 21.70 -7.54
C PRO A 584 25.38 22.14 -6.43
N THR A 585 26.47 22.76 -6.83
CA THR A 585 27.38 23.44 -5.92
C THR A 585 26.58 24.42 -5.08
N VAL A 586 26.72 24.33 -3.76
CA VAL A 586 26.20 25.32 -2.83
C VAL A 586 26.90 26.63 -3.16
N SER A 587 26.23 27.48 -3.94
CA SER A 587 26.66 28.85 -4.17
C SER A 587 26.43 29.64 -2.89
N GLY A 588 27.46 29.62 -2.04
CA GLY A 588 27.57 30.49 -0.87
C GLY A 588 27.50 31.96 -1.32
N GLY A 589 26.41 32.62 -1.00
CA GLY A 589 26.26 34.05 -1.18
C GLY A 589 27.10 34.81 -0.16
N LYS A 590 28.22 35.36 -0.64
CA LYS A 590 28.97 36.53 -0.16
C LYS A 590 29.71 36.42 1.18
N SER A 591 31.00 36.06 1.10
CA SER A 591 32.05 36.67 1.92
C SER A 591 33.04 37.38 1.00
N SER A 592 33.23 38.67 1.23
CA SER A 592 34.14 39.55 0.50
C SER A 592 35.61 39.18 0.73
N ASN A 593 36.35 39.09 -0.39
CA ASN A 593 37.79 39.29 -0.62
C ASN A 593 38.77 39.22 0.56
N ILE A 594 39.81 38.38 0.43
CA ILE A 594 41.23 38.76 0.54
C ILE A 594 42.09 37.72 -0.19
N ASN A 595 43.06 38.21 -0.97
CA ASN A 595 44.02 37.48 -1.80
C ASN A 595 44.93 36.55 -1.00
N THR A 596 45.23 35.40 -1.58
CA THR A 596 46.32 34.50 -1.20
C THR A 596 47.64 34.96 -1.83
N ALA A 597 48.65 35.20 -0.99
CA ALA A 597 50.05 35.03 -1.35
C ALA A 597 50.71 34.23 -0.22
N ALA A 598 51.32 33.09 -0.57
CA ALA A 598 52.18 32.32 0.33
C ALA A 598 53.49 33.10 0.56
N PRO A 599 54.11 32.97 1.75
CA PRO A 599 55.46 32.40 1.71
C PRO A 599 55.88 31.56 2.94
N GLU A 600 56.66 30.53 2.64
CA GLU A 600 57.94 30.08 3.24
C GLU A 600 58.12 29.85 4.77
N ALA A 601 58.99 28.86 5.05
CA ALA A 601 59.24 28.24 6.34
C ALA A 601 60.42 28.86 7.14
N MET A 602 60.42 28.56 8.45
CA MET A 602 61.49 28.65 9.51
C MET A 602 61.24 29.76 10.58
N PRO A 603 61.82 29.68 11.79
CA PRO A 603 61.97 28.55 12.74
C PRO A 603 61.39 28.90 14.15
N GLY A 604 61.32 27.92 15.06
CA GLY A 604 60.53 27.98 16.30
C GLY A 604 60.97 28.95 17.41
N THR A 605 60.01 29.37 18.24
CA THR A 605 60.14 29.89 19.63
C THR A 605 58.75 30.02 20.29
N PRO A 606 58.65 30.16 21.63
CA PRO A 606 58.16 29.18 22.60
C PRO A 606 56.64 29.20 22.89
N LEU A 607 56.16 28.21 23.68
CA LEU A 607 54.77 28.04 24.13
C LEU A 607 54.07 29.35 24.56
N PRO A 608 52.81 29.62 24.14
CA PRO A 608 52.04 30.71 24.69
C PRO A 608 51.57 30.38 26.12
N THR A 609 51.75 31.34 27.02
CA THR A 609 51.16 31.42 28.36
C THR A 609 49.62 31.34 28.30
N PRO A 610 48.96 30.82 29.35
CA PRO A 610 47.50 30.67 29.37
C PRO A 610 46.80 32.04 29.32
N PRO A 611 45.60 32.13 28.72
CA PRO A 611 44.90 33.40 28.54
C PRO A 611 44.49 34.02 29.88
N PRO A 612 44.44 35.36 29.99
CA PRO A 612 44.04 36.05 31.21
C PRO A 612 42.54 35.84 31.48
N SER A 613 42.19 35.68 32.76
CA SER A 613 40.81 35.60 33.25
C SER A 613 39.97 36.78 32.76
N PRO A 614 38.69 36.57 32.38
CA PRO A 614 37.87 37.62 31.79
C PRO A 614 37.50 38.71 32.80
N ALA A 615 37.40 39.95 32.32
CA ALA A 615 37.04 41.12 33.11
C ALA A 615 35.58 41.04 33.65
N PRO A 616 35.29 41.65 34.81
CA PRO A 616 33.95 41.62 35.39
C PRO A 616 33.03 42.54 34.59
N GLY A 617 32.12 41.97 33.79
CA GLY A 617 31.05 42.73 33.15
C GLY A 617 30.55 42.26 31.78
N SER A 618 31.17 41.27 31.13
CA SER A 618 30.63 40.72 29.87
C SER A 618 29.45 39.78 30.16
N LYS A 619 28.25 40.19 29.73
CA LYS A 619 27.04 39.37 29.82
C LYS A 619 27.18 38.12 28.94
N LEU A 620 27.51 37.00 29.58
CA LEU A 620 27.26 35.66 29.05
C LEU A 620 25.79 35.54 28.62
N LYS A 621 25.54 35.11 27.37
CA LYS A 621 24.18 34.86 26.87
C LYS A 621 23.54 33.75 27.70
N LYS A 622 22.64 34.15 28.62
CA LYS A 622 21.75 33.28 29.38
C LYS A 622 20.80 32.54 28.43
N THR A 623 21.12 31.29 28.15
CA THR A 623 20.11 30.23 27.97
C THR A 623 20.44 29.11 28.96
N GLN A 624 20.29 29.43 30.23
CA GLN A 624 20.31 28.47 31.31
C GLN A 624 19.05 28.79 32.11
N PHE A 625 18.20 27.79 32.30
CA PHE A 625 17.00 27.87 33.12
C PHE A 625 17.26 28.77 34.34
N GLN A 626 16.47 29.83 34.50
CA GLN A 626 16.57 30.73 35.65
C GLN A 626 16.10 29.95 36.88
N THR A 627 17.03 29.21 37.48
CA THR A 627 16.86 28.58 38.77
C THR A 627 16.92 29.68 39.83
N ASP A 628 15.88 29.73 40.67
CA ASP A 628 15.90 30.54 41.88
C ASP A 628 17.09 30.07 42.74
N GLN A 629 18.09 30.94 42.94
CA GLN A 629 19.29 30.61 43.71
C GLN A 629 18.98 30.39 45.20
N THR A 630 17.80 30.78 45.68
CA THR A 630 17.32 30.51 47.04
C THR A 630 16.63 29.15 47.17
N LYS A 631 16.36 28.48 46.05
CA LYS A 631 15.78 27.13 45.98
C LYS A 631 16.56 26.30 44.96
N PRO A 632 17.77 25.81 45.32
CA PRO A 632 18.44 24.82 44.47
C PRO A 632 17.48 23.64 44.28
N PHE A 633 17.15 23.29 43.04
CA PHE A 633 16.44 22.05 42.76
C PHE A 633 17.35 20.90 43.19
N ILE A 634 17.19 20.44 44.43
CA ILE A 634 17.80 19.20 44.90
C ILE A 634 16.98 18.09 44.24
N PHE A 635 17.37 17.71 43.03
CA PHE A 635 16.91 16.44 42.50
C PHE A 635 17.49 15.34 43.39
N PRO A 636 16.68 14.35 43.82
CA PRO A 636 17.24 13.19 44.51
C PRO A 636 18.31 12.58 43.61
N PHE A 637 19.47 12.25 44.19
CA PHE A 637 20.54 11.57 43.48
C PHE A 637 20.21 10.08 43.42
N SER A 638 20.59 9.40 42.33
CA SER A 638 20.43 7.94 42.23
C SER A 638 21.25 7.22 43.32
N GLU A 639 20.67 6.18 43.91
CA GLU A 639 21.33 5.31 44.90
C GLU A 639 22.39 4.40 44.26
N ASN A 640 22.22 4.03 42.98
CA ASN A 640 23.10 3.08 42.26
C ASN A 640 24.27 3.77 41.55
N THR A 641 24.06 5.00 41.07
CA THR A 641 25.08 5.84 40.42
C THR A 641 25.22 7.12 41.22
N SER A 642 25.99 7.03 42.31
CA SER A 642 26.13 8.05 43.36
C SER A 642 26.75 9.37 42.86
N SER A 643 26.07 10.13 41.99
CA SER A 643 26.38 11.51 41.55
C SER A 643 25.54 12.05 40.38
N VAL A 644 24.41 11.43 40.00
CA VAL A 644 23.46 11.97 39.00
C VAL A 644 22.01 12.01 39.51
N PRO A 645 21.16 12.97 39.05
CA PRO A 645 19.73 12.98 39.35
C PRO A 645 19.04 11.65 39.03
N THR A 646 18.11 11.21 39.89
CA THR A 646 17.32 9.97 39.71
C THR A 646 16.63 9.92 38.34
N SER A 647 16.17 11.06 37.82
CA SER A 647 15.52 11.15 36.51
C SER A 647 16.45 10.82 35.33
N ILE A 648 17.76 11.07 35.45
CA ILE A 648 18.75 10.74 34.41
C ILE A 648 19.04 9.24 34.41
N ASP A 649 19.19 8.67 35.60
CA ASP A 649 19.40 7.24 35.79
C ASP A 649 18.15 6.43 35.36
N GLU A 650 16.96 6.92 35.69
CA GLU A 650 15.67 6.41 35.21
C GLU A 650 15.56 6.48 33.68
N ALA A 651 15.89 7.62 33.07
CA ALA A 651 15.88 7.76 31.61
C ALA A 651 16.83 6.77 30.92
N GLY A 652 18.04 6.57 31.47
CA GLY A 652 18.98 5.57 30.98
C GLY A 652 18.44 4.14 31.07
N ARG A 653 17.79 3.78 32.16
CA ARG A 653 17.12 2.47 32.32
C ARG A 653 15.96 2.30 31.34
N LEU A 654 15.12 3.32 31.14
CA LEU A 654 14.01 3.30 30.20
C LEU A 654 14.48 3.16 28.73
N TYR A 655 15.51 3.93 28.34
CA TYR A 655 16.09 3.80 27.01
C TYR A 655 16.70 2.42 26.78
N ALA A 656 17.32 1.81 27.80
CA ALA A 656 17.86 0.45 27.71
C ALA A 656 16.74 -0.61 27.60
N ALA A 657 15.73 -0.52 28.47
CA ALA A 657 14.63 -1.48 28.56
C ALA A 657 13.71 -1.49 27.32
N HIS A 658 13.66 -0.39 26.56
CA HIS A 658 12.81 -0.25 25.37
C HIS A 658 13.62 -0.13 24.08
N MET A 659 14.88 -0.55 24.12
CA MET A 659 15.76 -0.54 22.95
C MET A 659 15.40 -1.67 21.99
N HIS A 660 15.07 -1.31 20.76
CA HIS A 660 14.91 -2.26 19.66
C HIS A 660 16.04 -2.07 18.63
N VAL A 661 16.52 -3.17 18.05
CA VAL A 661 17.46 -3.12 16.92
C VAL A 661 16.66 -3.28 15.62
N PRO A 662 16.54 -2.25 14.77
CA PRO A 662 15.87 -2.41 13.48
C PRO A 662 16.64 -3.39 12.59
N ILE A 663 15.94 -4.30 11.90
CA ILE A 663 16.55 -5.23 10.92
C ILE A 663 17.44 -4.49 9.93
N SER A 664 16.99 -3.33 9.44
CA SER A 664 17.77 -2.51 8.50
C SER A 664 19.10 -1.99 9.09
N LEU A 665 19.12 -1.69 10.40
CA LEU A 665 20.34 -1.25 11.09
C LEU A 665 21.29 -2.43 11.25
N TRP A 666 20.78 -3.59 11.66
CA TRP A 666 21.55 -4.83 11.78
C TRP A 666 22.15 -5.26 10.44
N GLN A 667 21.36 -5.32 9.37
CA GLN A 667 21.85 -5.64 8.02
C GLN A 667 22.93 -4.65 7.57
N THR A 668 22.74 -3.35 7.82
CA THR A 668 23.76 -2.33 7.49
C THR A 668 25.04 -2.55 8.29
N HIS A 669 24.93 -2.93 9.57
CA HIS A 669 26.07 -3.24 10.42
C HIS A 669 26.87 -4.44 9.88
N GLN A 670 26.20 -5.53 9.48
CA GLN A 670 26.87 -6.70 8.93
C GLN A 670 27.63 -6.36 7.63
N ILE A 671 26.99 -5.64 6.71
CA ILE A 671 27.64 -5.21 5.47
C ILE A 671 28.81 -4.27 5.74
N ARG A 672 28.69 -3.37 6.73
CA ARG A 672 29.80 -2.51 7.14
C ARG A 672 30.98 -3.33 7.67
N LYS A 673 30.74 -4.35 8.50
CA LYS A 673 31.79 -5.24 9.02
C LYS A 673 32.53 -5.94 7.88
N ASP A 674 31.78 -6.53 6.95
CA ASP A 674 32.34 -7.20 5.78
C ASP A 674 33.14 -6.25 4.88
N PHE A 675 32.62 -5.03 4.66
CA PHE A 675 33.29 -4.01 3.87
C PHE A 675 34.60 -3.54 4.52
N VAL A 676 34.62 -3.32 5.84
CA VAL A 676 35.86 -2.91 6.52
C VAL A 676 36.89 -4.04 6.53
N ARG A 677 36.44 -5.30 6.70
CA ARG A 677 37.30 -6.48 6.58
C ARG A 677 37.94 -6.57 5.19
N SER A 678 37.18 -6.35 4.11
CA SER A 678 37.71 -6.41 2.74
C SER A 678 38.75 -5.31 2.43
N LEU A 679 38.73 -4.19 3.16
CA LEU A 679 39.73 -3.12 3.04
C LEU A 679 41.07 -3.41 3.74
N GLY A 680 41.19 -4.55 4.43
CA GLY A 680 42.41 -4.96 5.13
C GLY A 680 42.64 -4.27 6.48
N TYR A 681 41.60 -3.67 7.07
CA TYR A 681 41.65 -3.14 8.44
C TYR A 681 41.39 -4.26 9.47
N THR A 682 42.17 -5.33 9.44
CA THR A 682 42.03 -6.48 10.36
C THR A 682 42.41 -6.14 11.79
N ASN A 683 43.46 -5.32 12.00
CA ASN A 683 43.96 -5.06 13.36
C ASN A 683 43.10 -4.08 14.18
N ARG A 684 42.47 -3.08 13.54
CA ARG A 684 41.74 -2.04 14.29
C ARG A 684 40.37 -2.50 14.82
N TYR A 685 39.74 -3.47 14.15
CA TYR A 685 38.50 -4.09 14.65
C TYR A 685 38.77 -5.16 15.69
N ALA A 686 39.90 -5.87 15.61
CA ALA A 686 40.37 -6.76 16.68
C ALA A 686 40.65 -5.96 17.96
N GLU A 687 41.32 -4.80 17.86
CA GLU A 687 41.54 -3.89 18.99
C GLU A 687 40.24 -3.30 19.58
N ILE A 688 39.23 -3.02 18.75
CA ILE A 688 37.91 -2.55 19.22
C ILE A 688 37.13 -3.69 19.88
N ALA A 689 37.16 -4.90 19.33
CA ALA A 689 36.54 -6.09 19.93
C ALA A 689 37.23 -6.49 21.26
N GLU A 690 38.56 -6.37 21.34
CA GLU A 690 39.33 -6.58 22.57
C GLU A 690 39.04 -5.50 23.64
N ALA A 691 38.77 -4.25 23.23
CA ALA A 691 38.37 -3.17 24.12
C ALA A 691 36.90 -3.27 24.59
N GLU A 692 36.03 -3.97 23.86
CA GLU A 692 34.60 -4.13 24.14
C GLU A 692 34.27 -5.29 25.10
N GLY A 693 35.27 -6.01 25.62
CA GLY A 693 35.06 -6.98 26.70
C GLY A 693 34.34 -8.26 26.29
N GLU A 694 34.50 -8.72 25.04
CA GLU A 694 34.10 -10.07 24.60
C GLU A 694 35.02 -11.17 25.20
N LYS A 695 35.19 -11.18 26.54
CA LYS A 695 35.71 -12.34 27.27
C LYS A 695 34.56 -13.00 28.03
N GLY A 696 33.81 -13.85 27.34
CA GLY A 696 32.80 -14.73 27.91
C GLY A 696 33.05 -16.18 27.51
N SER A 697 33.69 -16.92 28.43
CA SER A 697 33.79 -18.39 28.52
C SER A 697 34.10 -19.19 27.26
N GLU A 698 35.38 -19.51 27.06
CA GLU A 698 35.77 -20.83 26.57
C GLU A 698 35.34 -21.89 27.60
N SER A 699 34.06 -22.28 27.57
CA SER A 699 33.65 -23.58 28.12
C SER A 699 33.63 -24.57 26.97
N ASN A 700 34.56 -25.53 27.03
CA ASN A 700 34.59 -26.75 26.25
C ASN A 700 33.24 -27.49 26.35
N THR A 701 32.29 -27.15 25.48
CA THR A 701 31.21 -28.03 25.04
C THR A 701 31.06 -27.76 23.55
N GLY A 702 31.50 -28.72 22.73
CA GLY A 702 31.41 -28.66 21.28
C GLY A 702 29.96 -28.69 20.80
N GLU A 703 29.28 -27.56 20.88
CA GLU A 703 28.17 -27.23 20.00
C GLU A 703 28.59 -26.04 19.14
N ASP A 704 28.75 -26.37 17.86
CA ASP A 704 29.12 -25.51 16.76
C ASP A 704 28.13 -24.33 16.67
N ILE A 705 28.48 -23.18 17.26
CA ILE A 705 27.77 -21.92 16.99
C ILE A 705 28.13 -21.55 15.55
N GLY A 706 27.24 -21.96 14.64
CA GLY A 706 27.28 -21.88 13.19
C GLY A 706 28.36 -20.99 12.57
N ALA A 707 29.13 -21.62 11.68
CA ALA A 707 29.96 -20.99 10.67
C ALA A 707 29.34 -19.70 10.06
N PRO A 708 30.16 -18.73 9.62
CA PRO A 708 29.67 -17.55 8.92
C PRO A 708 28.73 -17.99 7.80
N VAL A 709 27.51 -17.43 7.79
CA VAL A 709 26.54 -17.66 6.70
C VAL A 709 27.08 -16.95 5.46
N ASP A 710 28.05 -17.59 4.80
CA ASP A 710 28.80 -17.08 3.65
C ASP A 710 28.05 -17.27 2.32
N GLU A 711 26.83 -17.79 2.37
CA GLU A 711 25.92 -17.81 1.23
C GLU A 711 24.55 -17.29 1.68
N PHE A 712 24.08 -16.22 1.06
CA PHE A 712 22.65 -15.89 1.00
C PHE A 712 21.97 -16.89 0.04
N ASP A 713 22.19 -18.18 0.25
CA ASP A 713 21.55 -19.23 -0.49
C ASP A 713 20.16 -19.44 0.13
N ALA A 714 19.14 -19.10 -0.65
CA ALA A 714 17.75 -19.31 -0.29
C ALA A 714 17.47 -20.79 0.05
N SER A 715 18.26 -21.73 -0.50
CA SER A 715 18.17 -23.16 -0.18
C SER A 715 18.72 -23.49 1.22
N SER A 716 19.83 -22.86 1.63
CA SER A 716 20.40 -22.94 2.98
C SER A 716 19.49 -22.32 4.04
N ILE A 717 18.86 -21.18 3.73
CA ILE A 717 17.84 -20.57 4.59
C ILE A 717 16.63 -21.49 4.72
N ALA A 718 16.10 -22.02 3.61
CA ALA A 718 14.95 -22.95 3.65
C ALA A 718 15.24 -24.26 4.39
N SER A 719 16.48 -24.75 4.36
CA SER A 719 16.88 -25.99 5.04
C SER A 719 17.20 -25.77 6.53
N GLN A 720 17.79 -24.64 6.93
CA GLN A 720 17.92 -24.23 8.33
C GLN A 720 16.56 -23.92 8.99
N LEU A 721 15.57 -23.52 8.17
CA LEU A 721 14.21 -23.17 8.58
C LEU A 721 13.21 -24.32 8.60
N HIS A 722 13.58 -25.46 8.03
CA HIS A 722 12.71 -26.63 7.93
C HIS A 722 12.14 -27.13 9.28
N PRO A 723 12.82 -27.00 10.44
CA PRO A 723 12.28 -27.44 11.73
C PRO A 723 11.25 -26.49 12.37
N TYR A 724 11.19 -25.22 11.97
CA TYR A 724 10.42 -24.16 12.68
C TYR A 724 9.28 -23.55 11.84
N LEU A 725 9.12 -23.94 10.57
CA LEU A 725 8.03 -23.42 9.74
C LEU A 725 6.76 -24.28 9.82
N HIS A 726 5.72 -23.72 10.44
CA HIS A 726 4.33 -24.09 10.17
C HIS A 726 4.03 -23.94 8.66
N ALA A 727 3.12 -24.77 8.13
CA ALA A 727 2.76 -24.79 6.71
C ALA A 727 2.38 -23.40 6.16
N ASP A 728 1.73 -22.57 6.97
CA ASP A 728 1.27 -21.23 6.62
C ASP A 728 2.39 -20.23 6.30
N ASN A 729 3.60 -20.43 6.82
CA ASN A 729 4.73 -19.53 6.60
C ASN A 729 5.48 -19.80 5.28
N ARG A 730 5.24 -20.96 4.63
CA ARG A 730 5.93 -21.35 3.40
C ARG A 730 5.63 -20.42 2.22
N VAL A 731 4.38 -19.95 2.12
CA VAL A 731 3.93 -19.02 1.06
C VAL A 731 4.70 -17.69 1.13
N TYR A 732 4.93 -17.20 2.35
CA TYR A 732 5.66 -15.95 2.58
C TYR A 732 7.17 -16.08 2.31
N MET A 733 7.76 -17.24 2.63
CA MET A 733 9.15 -17.52 2.25
C MET A 733 9.30 -17.64 0.72
N ALA A 734 8.36 -18.27 0.02
CA ALA A 734 8.35 -18.31 -1.44
C ALA A 734 8.28 -16.90 -2.06
N LYS A 735 7.53 -15.95 -1.45
CA LYS A 735 7.54 -14.54 -1.86
C LYS A 735 8.93 -13.91 -1.70
N LEU A 736 9.63 -14.14 -0.58
CA LEU A 736 11.01 -13.66 -0.37
C LEU A 736 12.00 -14.23 -1.40
N MET A 737 11.89 -15.52 -1.73
CA MET A 737 12.71 -16.15 -2.76
C MET A 737 12.50 -15.52 -4.14
N ARG A 738 11.24 -15.28 -4.51
CA ARG A 738 10.92 -14.63 -5.79
C ARG A 738 11.45 -13.19 -5.86
N ILE A 739 11.48 -12.46 -4.74
CA ILE A 739 12.11 -11.13 -4.66
C ILE A 739 13.63 -11.22 -4.86
N GLU A 740 14.29 -12.25 -4.34
CA GLU A 740 15.72 -12.50 -4.55
C GLU A 740 16.03 -12.77 -6.03
N MET A 741 15.28 -13.70 -6.64
CA MET A 741 15.40 -14.04 -8.06
C MET A 741 15.17 -12.80 -8.93
N LEU A 742 14.06 -12.11 -8.71
CA LEU A 742 13.71 -10.90 -9.47
C LEU A 742 14.79 -9.82 -9.32
N TYR A 743 15.29 -9.56 -8.11
CA TYR A 743 16.33 -8.55 -7.90
C TYR A 743 17.60 -8.89 -8.69
N ARG A 744 18.05 -10.14 -8.63
CA ARG A 744 19.23 -10.63 -9.38
C ARG A 744 19.06 -10.40 -10.89
N GLU A 745 17.90 -10.77 -11.44
CA GLU A 745 17.63 -10.68 -12.87
C GLU A 745 17.50 -9.24 -13.37
N ILE A 746 16.88 -8.35 -12.58
CA ILE A 746 16.64 -6.97 -13.03
C ILE A 746 17.77 -6.00 -12.67
N LEU A 747 18.70 -6.38 -11.79
CA LEU A 747 19.79 -5.51 -11.34
C LEU A 747 20.55 -4.82 -12.49
N PRO A 748 20.92 -5.51 -13.60
CA PRO A 748 21.61 -4.89 -14.73
C PRO A 748 20.79 -3.79 -15.44
N TYR A 749 19.46 -3.91 -15.41
CA TYR A 749 18.55 -3.03 -16.16
C TYR A 749 17.84 -2.00 -15.26
N LEU A 750 17.94 -2.15 -13.93
CA LEU A 750 17.15 -1.39 -12.97
C LEU A 750 17.33 0.12 -13.09
N HIS A 751 18.54 0.60 -13.39
CA HIS A 751 18.81 2.02 -13.62
C HIS A 751 18.02 2.56 -14.83
N ASN A 752 18.02 1.83 -15.95
CA ASN A 752 17.27 2.20 -17.14
C ASN A 752 15.76 2.20 -16.87
N CYS A 753 15.25 1.19 -16.16
CA CYS A 753 13.85 1.13 -15.74
C CYS A 753 13.45 2.37 -14.93
N VAL A 754 14.28 2.79 -13.95
CA VAL A 754 14.04 3.99 -13.15
C VAL A 754 13.98 5.24 -14.03
N ILE A 755 14.94 5.41 -14.95
CA ILE A 755 14.95 6.54 -15.89
C ILE A 755 13.66 6.57 -16.71
N VAL A 756 13.24 5.44 -17.27
CA VAL A 756 12.03 5.36 -18.10
C VAL A 756 10.78 5.70 -17.29
N LEU A 757 10.60 5.10 -16.10
CA LEU A 757 9.47 5.40 -15.23
C LEU A 757 9.37 6.90 -14.89
N LEU A 758 10.50 7.55 -14.61
CA LEU A 758 10.54 8.98 -14.31
C LEU A 758 10.36 9.86 -15.55
N LYS A 759 10.87 9.46 -16.72
CA LYS A 759 10.59 10.14 -18.01
C LYS A 759 9.11 10.11 -18.34
N LEU A 760 8.44 8.97 -18.15
CA LEU A 760 7.00 8.82 -18.36
C LEU A 760 6.20 9.71 -17.39
N LEU A 761 6.61 9.77 -16.12
CA LEU A 761 6.00 10.67 -15.15
C LEU A 761 6.27 12.16 -15.44
N LEU A 762 7.42 12.51 -16.00
CA LEU A 762 7.69 13.88 -16.46
C LEU A 762 6.80 14.26 -17.66
N ALA A 763 6.55 13.31 -18.56
CA ALA A 763 5.67 13.53 -19.71
C ALA A 763 4.22 13.85 -19.29
N THR A 764 3.75 13.32 -18.16
CA THR A 764 2.41 13.66 -17.65
C THR A 764 2.29 15.13 -17.19
N LEU A 765 3.41 15.80 -16.87
CA LEU A 765 3.44 17.19 -16.40
C LEU A 765 3.54 18.23 -17.52
N ASN A 766 4.35 17.97 -18.54
CA ASN A 766 4.68 18.97 -19.56
C ASN A 766 3.48 19.40 -20.42
N SER A 767 2.44 18.56 -20.50
CA SER A 767 1.28 18.80 -21.35
C SER A 767 0.07 19.37 -20.60
N GLN A 768 0.26 19.85 -19.36
CA GLN A 768 -0.79 20.53 -18.57
C GLN A 768 -0.66 22.08 -18.62
N ASN A 769 0.40 22.61 -19.24
CA ASN A 769 0.62 24.06 -19.37
C ASN A 769 -0.05 24.69 -20.61
N THR A 770 -0.72 23.91 -21.47
CA THR A 770 -1.30 24.37 -22.74
C THR A 770 -2.77 24.82 -22.66
N THR A 771 -3.41 24.79 -21.50
CA THR A 771 -4.85 25.15 -21.33
C THR A 771 -5.09 26.43 -20.53
N LEU A 772 -4.20 27.42 -20.66
CA LEU A 772 -4.46 28.79 -20.23
C LEU A 772 -4.62 29.68 -21.46
N HIS A 773 -5.72 29.50 -22.19
CA HIS A 773 -6.22 30.52 -23.11
C HIS A 773 -7.48 31.17 -22.52
N HIS A 774 -7.48 32.49 -22.67
CA HIS A 774 -8.37 33.50 -22.13
C HIS A 774 -9.79 33.41 -22.72
N ASP A 775 -10.73 33.95 -21.94
CA ASP A 775 -12.08 34.42 -22.28
C ASP A 775 -13.26 33.45 -22.14
N GLY A 776 -14.32 34.01 -21.56
CA GLY A 776 -15.41 33.30 -20.90
C GLY A 776 -16.35 32.56 -21.85
N GLU A 777 -16.23 31.25 -21.81
CA GLU A 777 -17.27 30.21 -21.93
C GLU A 777 -16.48 28.91 -21.74
N HIS A 778 -16.74 28.14 -20.67
CA HIS A 778 -15.95 26.93 -20.39
C HIS A 778 -16.06 25.95 -21.58
N PRO A 779 -15.00 25.71 -22.37
CA PRO A 779 -15.07 24.71 -23.41
C PRO A 779 -15.03 23.34 -22.74
N SER A 780 -16.02 22.51 -22.99
CA SER A 780 -15.96 21.09 -22.66
C SER A 780 -14.77 20.46 -23.37
N LEU A 781 -13.93 19.72 -22.64
CA LEU A 781 -12.81 18.99 -23.23
C LEU A 781 -13.30 18.10 -24.37
N SER A 782 -12.55 18.06 -25.46
CA SER A 782 -12.77 17.09 -26.52
C SER A 782 -12.54 15.66 -26.01
N LEU A 783 -13.09 14.66 -26.70
CA LEU A 783 -12.90 13.24 -26.34
C LEU A 783 -11.41 12.87 -26.27
N ASP A 784 -10.61 13.38 -27.19
CA ASP A 784 -9.17 13.11 -27.28
C ASP A 784 -8.42 13.74 -26.11
N GLU A 785 -8.77 14.97 -25.72
CA GLU A 785 -8.21 15.63 -24.55
C GLU A 785 -8.56 14.90 -23.24
N MET A 786 -9.80 14.39 -23.15
CA MET A 786 -10.23 13.56 -22.02
C MET A 786 -9.47 12.24 -21.95
N ASP A 787 -9.28 11.53 -23.07
CA ASP A 787 -8.56 10.25 -23.11
C ASP A 787 -7.07 10.46 -22.77
N VAL A 788 -6.46 11.53 -23.28
CA VAL A 788 -5.09 11.93 -22.93
C VAL A 788 -4.97 12.22 -21.43
N ALA A 789 -5.93 12.94 -20.83
CA ALA A 789 -5.93 13.19 -19.40
C ALA A 789 -6.08 11.89 -18.60
N ARG A 790 -7.03 11.03 -18.95
CA ARG A 790 -7.23 9.70 -18.35
C ARG A 790 -5.96 8.84 -18.43
N HIS A 791 -5.28 8.84 -19.57
CA HIS A 791 -4.03 8.13 -19.78
C HIS A 791 -2.92 8.59 -18.82
N ARG A 792 -2.83 9.90 -18.54
CA ARG A 792 -1.86 10.46 -17.58
C ARG A 792 -2.16 10.03 -16.15
N GLU A 793 -3.43 10.00 -15.75
CA GLU A 793 -3.84 9.52 -14.43
C GLU A 793 -3.47 8.05 -14.22
N ILE A 794 -3.79 7.19 -15.21
CA ILE A 794 -3.48 5.76 -15.18
C ILE A 794 -1.96 5.52 -15.17
N THR A 795 -1.21 6.25 -15.98
CA THR A 795 0.26 6.17 -16.00
C THR A 795 0.84 6.58 -14.65
N SER A 796 0.38 7.69 -14.07
CA SER A 796 0.82 8.15 -12.74
C SER A 796 0.49 7.12 -11.67
N LYS A 797 -0.71 6.52 -11.71
CA LYS A 797 -1.12 5.42 -10.84
C LYS A 797 -0.13 4.25 -10.93
N ALA A 798 0.07 3.69 -12.14
CA ALA A 798 0.90 2.52 -12.34
C ALA A 798 2.37 2.76 -11.93
N VAL A 799 2.98 3.87 -12.37
CA VAL A 799 4.36 4.22 -12.02
C VAL A 799 4.52 4.38 -10.52
N SER A 800 3.60 5.09 -9.86
CA SER A 800 3.66 5.30 -8.41
C SER A 800 3.56 3.98 -7.62
N ALA A 801 2.75 3.04 -8.11
CA ALA A 801 2.55 1.75 -7.46
C ALA A 801 3.76 0.83 -7.65
N ILE A 802 4.32 0.72 -8.86
CA ILE A 802 5.53 -0.06 -9.15
C ILE A 802 6.68 0.40 -8.26
N VAL A 803 6.96 1.71 -8.24
CA VAL A 803 8.07 2.28 -7.47
C VAL A 803 7.87 2.04 -5.97
N LEU A 804 6.66 2.28 -5.44
CA LEU A 804 6.39 2.09 -4.02
C LEU A 804 6.45 0.62 -3.60
N LEU A 805 5.97 -0.28 -4.46
CA LEU A 805 5.96 -1.73 -4.24
C LEU A 805 7.38 -2.27 -4.17
N LEU A 806 8.22 -1.95 -5.16
CA LEU A 806 9.64 -2.32 -5.16
C LEU A 806 10.39 -1.75 -3.96
N LEU A 807 10.20 -0.46 -3.62
CA LEU A 807 10.83 0.15 -2.44
C LEU A 807 10.45 -0.55 -1.13
N LYS A 808 9.23 -1.09 -1.02
CA LYS A 808 8.82 -1.83 0.17
C LYS A 808 9.38 -3.25 0.18
N TRP A 809 9.22 -4.00 -0.91
CA TRP A 809 9.70 -5.38 -0.98
C TRP A 809 11.22 -5.47 -0.89
N PHE A 810 11.96 -4.60 -1.58
CA PHE A 810 13.40 -4.55 -1.45
C PHE A 810 13.83 -4.23 -0.04
N LYS A 811 13.14 -3.33 0.67
CA LYS A 811 13.48 -3.02 2.06
C LYS A 811 13.23 -4.19 3.01
N VAL A 812 12.15 -4.93 2.80
CA VAL A 812 11.79 -6.10 3.59
C VAL A 812 12.78 -7.24 3.35
N SER A 813 13.14 -7.48 2.08
CA SER A 813 14.13 -8.50 1.72
C SER A 813 15.53 -8.14 2.22
N HIS A 814 16.06 -6.97 1.85
CA HIS A 814 17.36 -6.51 2.34
C HIS A 814 17.55 -5.00 2.18
N VAL A 815 18.00 -4.31 3.23
CA VAL A 815 18.16 -2.86 3.23
C VAL A 815 19.02 -2.36 2.05
N MET A 816 20.07 -3.07 1.63
CA MET A 816 20.94 -2.62 0.54
C MET A 816 20.22 -2.59 -0.82
N LYS A 817 19.29 -3.51 -1.08
CA LYS A 817 18.45 -3.47 -2.30
C LYS A 817 17.58 -2.22 -2.34
N PHE A 818 16.99 -1.88 -1.18
CA PHE A 818 16.23 -0.65 -1.02
C PHE A 818 17.11 0.58 -1.22
N GLN A 819 18.31 0.60 -0.63
CA GLN A 819 19.22 1.74 -0.76
C GLN A 819 19.71 1.91 -2.19
N TRP A 820 19.94 0.81 -2.93
CA TRP A 820 20.25 0.88 -4.36
C TRP A 820 19.14 1.58 -5.15
N LEU A 821 17.91 1.06 -5.11
CA LEU A 821 16.78 1.67 -5.80
C LEU A 821 16.53 3.11 -5.33
N SER A 822 16.66 3.36 -4.03
CA SER A 822 16.47 4.68 -3.45
C SER A 822 17.50 5.70 -3.96
N THR A 823 18.76 5.29 -4.13
CA THR A 823 19.82 6.13 -4.69
C THR A 823 19.56 6.43 -6.16
N LEU A 824 19.20 5.42 -6.96
CA LEU A 824 18.85 5.61 -8.38
C LEU A 824 17.71 6.61 -8.56
N LEU A 825 16.68 6.54 -7.72
CA LEU A 825 15.55 7.49 -7.74
C LEU A 825 16.00 8.91 -7.38
N VAL A 826 16.78 9.07 -6.32
CA VAL A 826 17.24 10.40 -5.86
C VAL A 826 18.16 11.04 -6.91
N ASP A 827 19.12 10.29 -7.45
CA ASP A 827 20.05 10.76 -8.49
C ASP A 827 19.32 11.16 -9.78
N SER A 828 18.21 10.47 -10.07
CA SER A 828 17.34 10.78 -11.20
C SER A 828 16.32 11.90 -10.90
N ASN A 829 16.55 12.71 -9.85
CA ASN A 829 15.71 13.84 -9.44
C ASN A 829 14.24 13.49 -9.13
N CYS A 830 13.95 12.26 -8.70
CA CYS A 830 12.61 11.78 -8.39
C CYS A 830 11.87 12.67 -7.36
N ILE A 831 12.56 13.11 -6.30
CA ILE A 831 11.99 13.98 -5.26
C ILE A 831 11.54 15.32 -5.87
N LEU A 832 12.41 15.94 -6.66
CA LEU A 832 12.10 17.22 -7.29
C LEU A 832 10.95 17.10 -8.29
N LEU A 833 10.92 16.01 -9.07
CA LEU A 833 9.85 15.71 -10.01
C LEU A 833 8.50 15.60 -9.29
N MET A 834 8.40 14.77 -8.25
CA MET A 834 7.19 14.57 -7.47
C MET A 834 6.71 15.86 -6.80
N LEU A 835 7.64 16.68 -6.29
CA LEU A 835 7.29 17.98 -5.75
C LEU A 835 6.72 18.90 -6.83
N LYS A 836 7.37 19.01 -7.99
CA LYS A 836 6.93 19.87 -9.10
C LYS A 836 5.50 19.56 -9.55
N MET A 837 5.05 18.30 -9.46
CA MET A 837 3.65 17.91 -9.75
C MET A 837 2.64 18.76 -8.96
N TYR A 838 2.95 19.11 -7.72
CA TYR A 838 2.05 19.85 -6.82
C TYR A 838 2.43 21.33 -6.65
N GLY A 839 3.47 21.78 -7.35
CA GLY A 839 4.02 23.13 -7.24
C GLY A 839 3.23 24.20 -7.97
N PHE A 840 2.65 23.83 -9.11
CA PHE A 840 2.03 24.77 -10.05
C PHE A 840 0.52 24.55 -10.22
N GLN A 841 -0.04 23.54 -9.57
CA GLN A 841 -1.42 23.09 -9.80
C GLN A 841 -2.34 23.47 -8.66
N ASP A 842 -3.60 23.74 -8.98
CA ASP A 842 -4.67 23.67 -8.00
C ASP A 842 -4.92 22.21 -7.65
N VAL A 843 -4.26 21.78 -6.57
CA VAL A 843 -4.28 20.40 -6.07
C VAL A 843 -5.71 19.96 -5.76
N LEU A 844 -6.58 20.84 -5.28
CA LEU A 844 -7.97 20.48 -4.96
C LEU A 844 -8.77 20.20 -6.23
N SER A 845 -8.63 21.04 -7.26
CA SER A 845 -9.22 20.80 -8.57
C SER A 845 -8.73 19.47 -9.17
N MET A 846 -7.41 19.21 -9.16
CA MET A 846 -6.85 17.95 -9.66
C MET A 846 -7.41 16.71 -8.94
N MET A 847 -7.66 16.80 -7.63
CA MET A 847 -8.25 15.69 -6.87
C MET A 847 -9.74 15.47 -7.20
N ARG A 848 -10.46 16.50 -7.67
CA ARG A 848 -11.90 16.41 -7.97
C ARG A 848 -12.20 16.07 -9.42
N THR A 849 -11.34 16.49 -10.35
CA THR A 849 -11.55 16.23 -11.77
C THR A 849 -11.46 14.74 -12.04
N GLN A 850 -12.53 14.17 -12.57
CA GLN A 850 -12.63 12.79 -13.03
C GLN A 850 -12.67 12.79 -14.55
N HIS A 851 -11.70 12.12 -15.17
CA HIS A 851 -11.65 11.94 -16.63
C HIS A 851 -12.22 10.57 -16.99
N GLU A 852 -13.54 10.41 -16.86
CA GLU A 852 -14.26 9.18 -17.20
C GLU A 852 -15.49 9.49 -18.06
N VAL A 853 -15.73 8.71 -19.11
CA VAL A 853 -16.90 8.80 -20.01
C VAL A 853 -17.68 7.50 -19.85
N GLU A 854 -18.85 7.56 -19.21
CA GLU A 854 -19.61 6.37 -18.83
C GLU A 854 -20.00 5.49 -20.04
N ASP A 855 -20.35 6.10 -21.17
CA ASP A 855 -20.75 5.38 -22.39
C ASP A 855 -19.59 4.61 -23.06
N LEU A 856 -18.36 5.06 -22.82
CA LEU A 856 -17.13 4.43 -23.31
C LEU A 856 -16.42 3.60 -22.24
N ASN A 857 -17.06 3.40 -21.09
CA ASN A 857 -16.63 2.39 -20.14
C ASN A 857 -16.75 1.00 -20.79
N PHE A 858 -15.73 0.16 -20.69
CA PHE A 858 -15.65 -1.14 -21.35
C PHE A 858 -16.92 -1.98 -21.22
N PHE A 859 -17.45 -2.14 -20.00
CA PHE A 859 -18.63 -2.96 -19.76
C PHE A 859 -19.91 -2.32 -20.29
N ASN A 860 -20.04 -0.99 -20.18
CA ASN A 860 -21.20 -0.27 -20.71
C ASN A 860 -21.20 -0.29 -22.24
N TYR A 861 -20.02 -0.09 -22.85
CA TYR A 861 -19.83 -0.12 -24.29
C TYR A 861 -20.16 -1.50 -24.86
N CYS A 862 -19.67 -2.57 -24.23
CA CYS A 862 -20.02 -3.96 -24.58
C CYS A 862 -21.52 -4.23 -24.43
N ALA A 863 -22.18 -3.75 -23.37
CA ALA A 863 -23.61 -3.94 -23.16
C ALA A 863 -24.45 -3.19 -24.22
N ALA A 864 -24.05 -1.97 -24.59
CA ALA A 864 -24.74 -1.15 -25.57
C ALA A 864 -24.61 -1.68 -27.01
N ASN A 865 -23.43 -2.18 -27.37
CA ASN A 865 -23.10 -2.57 -28.76
C ASN A 865 -22.99 -4.09 -28.98
N GLY A 866 -23.16 -4.88 -27.92
CA GLY A 866 -22.98 -6.32 -27.95
C GLY A 866 -24.08 -7.08 -28.70
N LYS A 867 -25.34 -6.63 -28.65
CA LYS A 867 -26.45 -7.32 -29.33
C LYS A 867 -26.43 -7.03 -30.83
N ASN A 868 -26.80 -8.01 -31.66
CA ASN A 868 -26.93 -7.80 -33.11
C ASN A 868 -28.11 -6.85 -33.38
N ASN A 869 -27.83 -5.55 -33.43
CA ASN A 869 -28.70 -4.63 -34.15
C ASN A 869 -28.28 -4.70 -35.63
N ASP A 870 -29.07 -5.39 -36.45
CA ASP A 870 -28.92 -5.49 -37.91
C ASP A 870 -29.21 -4.17 -38.65
N ASN A 871 -28.87 -3.02 -38.08
CA ASN A 871 -29.05 -1.72 -38.72
C ASN A 871 -27.85 -0.82 -38.47
N GLY A 872 -26.97 -0.72 -39.47
CA GLY A 872 -26.08 0.42 -39.61
C GLY A 872 -24.73 0.05 -40.19
N ALA A 873 -24.63 0.17 -41.52
CA ALA A 873 -23.35 0.29 -42.21
C ALA A 873 -22.40 1.24 -41.46
N ILE A 874 -21.12 0.89 -41.47
CA ILE A 874 -19.99 1.73 -41.09
C ILE A 874 -20.13 3.08 -41.81
N ASN A 875 -20.60 4.10 -41.09
CA ASN A 875 -20.40 5.49 -41.48
C ASN A 875 -19.22 6.00 -40.65
N SER A 876 -18.02 5.87 -41.22
CA SER A 876 -16.77 6.44 -40.74
C SER A 876 -16.74 7.99 -40.73
N ASN A 877 -17.89 8.67 -40.75
CA ASN A 877 -18.01 10.12 -40.89
C ASN A 877 -19.24 10.70 -40.17
N THR A 878 -19.43 10.38 -38.90
CA THR A 878 -20.34 11.17 -38.06
C THR A 878 -19.60 11.74 -36.85
N ASN A 879 -19.05 12.94 -37.05
CA ASN A 879 -18.98 13.98 -36.02
C ASN A 879 -20.42 14.23 -35.52
N THR A 880 -20.92 13.35 -34.66
CA THR A 880 -22.10 13.65 -33.87
C THR A 880 -21.60 14.34 -32.62
N SER A 881 -21.93 15.62 -32.49
CA SER A 881 -21.70 16.40 -31.28
C SER A 881 -22.31 15.66 -30.09
N ILE A 882 -21.47 14.95 -29.36
CA ILE A 882 -21.79 14.45 -28.03
C ILE A 882 -21.84 15.70 -27.17
N HIS A 883 -23.05 16.18 -26.88
CA HIS A 883 -23.22 17.22 -25.88
C HIS A 883 -22.73 16.65 -24.54
N PRO A 884 -21.74 17.29 -23.89
CA PRO A 884 -21.34 16.89 -22.55
C PRO A 884 -22.54 17.11 -21.61
N PRO A 885 -22.73 16.25 -20.59
CA PRO A 885 -23.76 16.50 -19.61
C PRO A 885 -23.49 17.85 -18.94
N HIS A 886 -24.47 18.76 -19.02
CA HIS A 886 -24.44 20.03 -18.30
C HIS A 886 -24.32 19.77 -16.80
N ARG A 887 -23.09 19.81 -16.26
CA ARG A 887 -22.86 19.88 -14.83
C ARG A 887 -22.72 21.36 -14.48
N LYS A 888 -23.69 21.90 -13.73
CA LYS A 888 -23.62 23.26 -13.19
C LYS A 888 -22.40 23.35 -12.26
N VAL A 889 -21.34 24.00 -12.72
CA VAL A 889 -20.24 24.45 -11.86
C VAL A 889 -20.73 25.74 -11.16
N PRO A 890 -20.63 25.87 -9.82
CA PRO A 890 -20.93 27.13 -9.16
C PRO A 890 -19.97 28.21 -9.66
N SER A 891 -20.51 29.34 -10.12
CA SER A 891 -19.72 30.49 -10.57
C SER A 891 -18.91 31.07 -9.40
N ILE A 892 -17.58 31.05 -9.50
CA ILE A 892 -16.69 31.78 -8.59
C ILE A 892 -16.40 33.13 -9.25
N ASN A 893 -16.81 34.22 -8.60
CA ASN A 893 -16.56 35.59 -9.06
C ASN A 893 -15.04 35.87 -9.08
N SER A 894 -14.54 36.29 -10.23
CA SER A 894 -13.12 36.52 -10.52
C SER A 894 -12.62 37.89 -10.06
N ASN A 895 -12.91 38.32 -8.83
CA ASN A 895 -12.44 39.63 -8.33
C ASN A 895 -11.91 39.65 -6.89
N ASP A 896 -11.76 38.51 -6.22
CA ASP A 896 -11.16 38.49 -4.89
C ASP A 896 -9.65 38.25 -4.98
N GLY A 897 -8.90 39.26 -4.51
CA GLY A 897 -7.46 39.17 -4.30
C GLY A 897 -7.10 38.00 -3.38
N ILE A 898 -5.81 37.66 -3.36
CA ILE A 898 -5.18 36.59 -2.56
C ILE A 898 -5.93 36.40 -1.22
N PRO A 899 -6.73 35.33 -1.04
CA PRO A 899 -7.55 35.20 0.15
C PRO A 899 -6.71 34.85 1.37
N ASP A 900 -6.98 35.57 2.44
CA ASP A 900 -6.42 35.34 3.77
C ASP A 900 -6.85 33.98 4.32
N PHE A 901 -6.05 33.40 5.22
CA PHE A 901 -6.14 32.00 5.68
C PHE A 901 -7.39 31.68 6.54
N GLU A 902 -8.40 32.56 6.59
CA GLU A 902 -9.44 32.57 7.64
C GLU A 902 -10.88 32.29 7.18
N THR A 903 -11.16 32.08 5.89
CA THR A 903 -12.51 31.70 5.43
C THR A 903 -12.51 30.31 4.80
N PHE A 904 -12.77 29.29 5.62
CA PHE A 904 -13.07 27.94 5.18
C PHE A 904 -14.53 27.85 4.72
N GLU A 905 -14.79 28.12 3.44
CA GLU A 905 -15.99 27.57 2.82
C GLU A 905 -15.81 26.06 2.67
N LYS A 906 -16.71 25.28 3.27
CA LYS A 906 -16.74 23.81 3.20
C LYS A 906 -16.96 23.38 1.74
N PRO A 907 -16.00 22.70 1.12
CA PRO A 907 -16.24 22.15 -0.20
C PRO A 907 -17.08 20.88 -0.14
N ASP A 908 -17.95 20.71 -1.13
CA ASP A 908 -18.80 19.53 -1.35
C ASP A 908 -17.97 18.22 -1.33
N THR A 909 -18.25 17.32 -0.37
CA THR A 909 -17.36 16.21 0.04
C THR A 909 -17.54 14.90 -0.75
N ARG A 910 -18.24 14.90 -1.90
CA ARG A 910 -18.71 13.63 -2.52
C ARG A 910 -18.07 13.18 -3.84
N SER A 911 -17.26 13.99 -4.54
CA SER A 911 -16.63 13.53 -5.81
C SER A 911 -15.12 13.76 -5.84
N TYR A 912 -14.33 12.68 -5.91
CA TYR A 912 -12.88 12.73 -6.08
C TYR A 912 -12.40 11.63 -7.05
N SER A 913 -11.25 11.84 -7.69
CA SER A 913 -10.61 10.86 -8.58
C SER A 913 -9.79 9.87 -7.77
N TRP A 914 -10.22 8.60 -7.74
CA TRP A 914 -9.51 7.52 -7.06
C TRP A 914 -8.06 7.40 -7.56
N ARG A 915 -7.84 7.48 -8.89
CA ARG A 915 -6.52 7.41 -9.52
C ARG A 915 -5.57 8.49 -9.01
N ASN A 916 -6.02 9.74 -8.97
CA ASN A 916 -5.21 10.88 -8.56
C ASN A 916 -4.90 10.85 -7.06
N LEU A 917 -5.88 10.46 -6.23
CA LEU A 917 -5.70 10.35 -4.78
C LEU A 917 -4.75 9.20 -4.43
N PHE A 918 -4.93 8.03 -5.06
CA PHE A 918 -4.05 6.88 -4.92
C PHE A 918 -2.60 7.20 -5.31
N ALA A 919 -2.40 7.80 -6.50
CA ALA A 919 -1.06 8.18 -6.97
C ALA A 919 -0.42 9.23 -6.04
N THR A 920 -1.19 10.20 -5.56
CA THR A 920 -0.70 11.26 -4.67
C THR A 920 -0.25 10.72 -3.31
N ILE A 921 -1.03 9.81 -2.72
CA ILE A 921 -0.63 9.10 -1.51
C ILE A 921 0.65 8.31 -1.77
N ASN A 922 0.75 7.58 -2.90
CA ASN A 922 1.95 6.84 -3.25
C ASN A 922 3.18 7.74 -3.38
N PHE A 923 3.07 8.87 -4.06
CA PHE A 923 4.17 9.82 -4.21
C PHE A 923 4.64 10.37 -2.86
N MET A 924 3.72 10.75 -1.97
CA MET A 924 4.10 11.18 -0.61
C MET A 924 4.75 10.05 0.19
N ARG A 925 4.29 8.81 0.05
CA ARG A 925 4.94 7.63 0.66
C ARG A 925 6.35 7.40 0.09
N ILE A 926 6.55 7.60 -1.21
CA ILE A 926 7.86 7.48 -1.86
C ILE A 926 8.80 8.56 -1.34
N VAL A 927 8.41 9.85 -1.41
CA VAL A 927 9.23 10.97 -0.91
C VAL A 927 9.59 10.77 0.57
N GLN A 928 8.64 10.33 1.39
CA GLN A 928 8.88 10.03 2.80
C GLN A 928 9.89 8.89 2.98
N LYS A 929 9.79 7.81 2.19
CA LYS A 929 10.76 6.70 2.25
C LYS A 929 12.16 7.09 1.80
N LEU A 930 12.28 7.91 0.75
CA LEU A 930 13.56 8.36 0.22
C LEU A 930 14.30 9.29 1.19
N SER A 931 13.57 10.08 1.98
CA SER A 931 14.13 11.13 2.86
C SER A 931 14.17 10.79 4.35
N LYS A 932 13.37 9.82 4.83
CA LYS A 932 13.30 9.46 6.27
C LYS A 932 14.68 9.14 6.84
N LYS A 933 15.08 9.87 7.89
CA LYS A 933 16.37 9.69 8.61
C LYS A 933 17.60 9.78 7.70
N ARG A 934 17.50 10.59 6.62
CA ARG A 934 18.60 10.87 5.68
C ARG A 934 18.78 12.38 5.56
N THR A 935 19.65 12.93 6.41
CA THR A 935 19.90 14.38 6.53
C THR A 935 20.23 15.02 5.19
N HIS A 936 21.14 14.42 4.42
CA HIS A 936 21.51 14.93 3.10
C HIS A 936 20.31 15.09 2.15
N ARG A 937 19.35 14.15 2.20
CA ARG A 937 18.15 14.17 1.35
C ARG A 937 17.04 15.06 1.91
N LEU A 938 16.98 15.24 3.24
CA LEU A 938 16.10 16.22 3.89
C LEU A 938 16.53 17.65 3.55
N LEU A 939 17.84 17.92 3.48
CA LEU A 939 18.37 19.21 3.06
C LEU A 939 17.99 19.56 1.61
N LEU A 940 17.90 18.57 0.70
CA LEU A 940 17.36 18.79 -0.65
C LEU A 940 15.90 19.27 -0.60
N LEU A 941 15.05 18.65 0.23
CA LEU A 941 13.64 19.08 0.41
C LEU A 941 13.53 20.52 0.94
N VAL A 942 14.42 20.90 1.85
CA VAL A 942 14.51 22.26 2.40
C VAL A 942 14.93 23.25 1.32
N GLN A 943 15.96 22.90 0.53
CA GLN A 943 16.46 23.70 -0.59
C GLN A 943 15.38 23.92 -1.67
N TYR A 944 14.59 22.89 -1.96
CA TYR A 944 13.46 22.98 -2.89
C TYR A 944 12.25 23.74 -2.34
N LYS A 945 12.34 24.27 -1.10
CA LYS A 945 11.24 24.95 -0.41
C LYS A 945 9.96 24.09 -0.35
N SER A 946 10.14 22.77 -0.24
CA SER A 946 9.06 21.79 -0.42
C SER A 946 7.90 21.98 0.55
N SER A 947 8.16 22.51 1.75
CA SER A 947 7.13 22.80 2.75
C SER A 947 5.97 23.64 2.21
N ALA A 948 6.22 24.63 1.34
CA ALA A 948 5.15 25.45 0.77
C ALA A 948 4.19 24.61 -0.11
N MET A 949 4.73 23.65 -0.86
CA MET A 949 3.99 22.76 -1.75
C MET A 949 3.24 21.70 -0.92
N LEU A 950 3.93 21.10 0.06
CA LEU A 950 3.38 20.09 0.96
C LEU A 950 2.20 20.61 1.79
N LYS A 951 2.26 21.87 2.27
CA LYS A 951 1.13 22.47 3.00
C LYS A 951 -0.15 22.59 2.17
N ARG A 952 -0.07 22.65 0.83
CA ARG A 952 -1.27 22.65 -0.02
C ARG A 952 -1.98 21.29 0.00
N LEU A 953 -1.21 20.19 0.06
CA LEU A 953 -1.75 18.84 0.16
C LEU A 953 -2.47 18.58 1.49
N LEU A 954 -2.12 19.32 2.56
CA LEU A 954 -2.82 19.22 3.85
C LEU A 954 -4.29 19.70 3.77
N ARG A 955 -4.67 20.45 2.74
CA ARG A 955 -6.05 20.90 2.51
C ARG A 955 -6.99 19.78 2.07
N ILE A 956 -6.45 18.64 1.64
CA ILE A 956 -7.24 17.47 1.26
C ILE A 956 -7.58 16.71 2.54
N SER A 957 -8.88 16.52 2.81
CA SER A 957 -9.41 15.79 3.97
C SER A 957 -9.27 14.26 3.84
N GLU A 958 -8.05 13.79 3.57
CA GLU A 958 -7.69 12.36 3.51
C GLU A 958 -6.61 12.05 4.56
N PRO A 959 -6.92 11.33 5.65
CA PRO A 959 -6.01 11.12 6.78
C PRO A 959 -4.67 10.52 6.39
N ARG A 960 -4.68 9.54 5.46
CA ARG A 960 -3.45 8.85 5.03
C ARG A 960 -2.51 9.80 4.32
N LEU A 961 -3.06 10.64 3.43
CA LEU A 961 -2.27 11.65 2.72
C LEU A 961 -1.68 12.66 3.71
N GLN A 962 -2.53 13.24 4.57
CA GLN A 962 -2.11 14.22 5.57
C GLN A 962 -1.01 13.67 6.48
N LEU A 963 -1.14 12.43 6.95
CA LEU A 963 -0.13 11.76 7.78
C LEU A 963 1.24 11.70 7.09
N TYR A 964 1.30 11.29 5.83
CA TYR A 964 2.58 11.20 5.10
C TYR A 964 3.17 12.58 4.78
N VAL A 965 2.33 13.56 4.45
CA VAL A 965 2.75 14.97 4.26
C VAL A 965 3.34 15.52 5.56
N LEU A 966 2.68 15.33 6.70
CA LEU A 966 3.16 15.77 8.01
C LEU A 966 4.48 15.07 8.39
N LYS A 967 4.64 13.77 8.09
CA LYS A 967 5.91 13.05 8.29
C LYS A 967 7.07 13.64 7.48
N ILE A 968 6.83 14.08 6.25
CA ILE A 968 7.86 14.73 5.41
C ILE A 968 8.20 16.11 5.96
N ILE A 969 7.20 16.90 6.38
CA ILE A 969 7.45 18.23 6.96
C ILE A 969 8.19 18.08 8.30
N LYS A 970 7.80 17.12 9.14
CA LYS A 970 8.45 16.80 10.42
C LYS A 970 9.96 16.63 10.26
N GLY A 971 10.40 15.86 9.26
CA GLY A 971 11.83 15.65 9.00
C GLY A 971 12.59 16.91 8.58
N GLN A 972 11.91 17.92 8.05
CA GLN A 972 12.54 19.19 7.62
C GLN A 972 12.66 20.21 8.75
N VAL A 973 11.84 20.10 9.81
CA VAL A 973 11.75 21.16 10.83
C VAL A 973 13.06 21.48 11.55
N PRO A 974 13.94 20.51 11.87
CA PRO A 974 15.24 20.82 12.48
C PRO A 974 16.07 21.84 11.70
N TYR A 975 15.95 21.82 10.37
CA TYR A 975 16.71 22.66 9.45
C TYR A 975 16.04 24.01 9.16
N TYR A 976 14.84 24.27 9.71
CA TYR A 976 14.16 25.55 9.60
C TYR A 976 14.47 26.46 10.79
N GLY A 977 14.68 27.74 10.51
CA GLY A 977 14.94 28.76 11.53
C GLY A 977 13.72 29.08 12.40
N ARG A 978 13.95 29.77 13.53
CA ARG A 978 12.90 30.13 14.50
C ARG A 978 11.72 30.88 13.89
N LYS A 979 11.98 31.81 12.95
CA LYS A 979 10.93 32.58 12.26
C LYS A 979 9.94 31.69 11.50
N TRP A 980 10.45 30.66 10.81
CA TRP A 980 9.60 29.73 10.07
C TRP A 980 8.73 28.91 11.04
N ARG A 981 9.29 28.46 12.16
CA ARG A 981 8.53 27.70 13.17
C ARG A 981 7.39 28.55 13.76
N GLN A 982 7.68 29.80 14.13
CA GLN A 982 6.69 30.73 14.64
C GLN A 982 5.53 30.95 13.66
N SER A 983 5.81 31.14 12.36
CA SER A 983 4.77 31.35 11.36
C SER A 983 4.04 30.09 10.90
N ASN A 984 4.50 28.90 11.30
CA ASN A 984 3.90 27.61 10.91
C ASN A 984 3.44 26.78 12.12
N MET A 985 3.11 27.45 13.24
CA MET A 985 2.74 26.76 14.48
C MET A 985 1.55 25.80 14.31
N LYS A 986 0.56 26.13 13.48
CA LYS A 986 -0.56 25.21 13.16
C LYS A 986 -0.08 23.87 12.59
N VAL A 987 0.92 23.89 11.71
CA VAL A 987 1.51 22.67 11.11
C VAL A 987 2.33 21.90 12.14
N ILE A 988 3.06 22.61 12.99
CA ILE A 988 3.82 22.03 14.11
C ILE A 988 2.88 21.31 15.07
N THR A 989 1.77 21.94 15.45
CA THR A 989 0.73 21.33 16.27
C THR A 989 0.14 20.10 15.58
N ALA A 990 -0.16 20.18 14.27
CA ALA A 990 -0.65 19.02 13.52
C ALA A 990 0.36 17.86 13.48
N ILE A 991 1.66 18.15 13.38
CA ILE A 991 2.73 17.13 13.51
C ILE A 991 2.67 16.49 14.89
N TYR A 992 2.57 17.27 15.96
CA TYR A 992 2.51 16.75 17.33
C TYR A 992 1.27 15.86 17.56
N LEU A 993 0.12 16.24 17.02
CA LEU A 993 -1.14 15.50 17.18
C LEU A 993 -1.20 14.21 16.34
N ASN A 994 -0.60 14.20 15.14
CA ASN A 994 -0.80 13.10 14.18
C ASN A 994 0.45 12.24 13.93
N CYS A 995 1.65 12.74 14.23
CA CYS A 995 2.88 11.98 14.06
C CYS A 995 3.40 11.51 15.42
N ARG A 996 3.80 10.23 15.48
CA ARG A 996 4.47 9.67 16.66
C ARG A 996 5.71 10.52 17.01
N PRO A 997 5.86 10.98 18.28
CA PRO A 997 7.09 11.60 18.76
C PRO A 997 8.27 10.61 18.71
N GLU A 998 9.42 11.07 18.24
CA GLU A 998 10.70 10.36 18.29
C GLU A 998 11.59 11.01 19.35
N LEU A 999 12.49 10.23 19.97
CA LEU A 999 13.43 10.74 20.99
C LEU A 999 14.31 11.90 20.48
N ARG A 1000 14.54 11.93 19.16
CA ARG A 1000 15.29 12.97 18.46
C ARG A 1000 14.47 14.17 18.03
N ASP A 1001 13.19 14.25 18.39
CA ASP A 1001 12.34 15.41 18.11
C ASP A 1001 12.71 16.60 19.03
N GLU A 1002 14.01 16.92 19.10
CA GLU A 1002 14.61 17.96 19.92
C GLU A 1002 14.61 19.33 19.24
N TRP A 1003 13.78 19.56 18.23
CA TRP A 1003 13.67 20.85 17.54
C TRP A 1003 13.06 21.95 18.42
N LEU A 1004 12.76 21.68 19.69
CA LEU A 1004 12.49 22.66 20.75
C LEU A 1004 13.76 23.01 21.57
N ALA A 1005 14.79 22.17 21.52
CA ALA A 1005 16.12 22.37 22.10
C ALA A 1005 17.16 22.72 21.01
N SER A 1006 18.21 23.43 21.38
CA SER A 1006 19.35 23.72 20.48
C SER A 1006 20.27 22.50 20.43
N ALA A 1007 19.90 21.48 19.65
CA ALA A 1007 20.81 20.40 19.27
C ALA A 1007 21.88 20.92 18.27
N ASP A 1008 22.99 20.19 18.16
CA ASP A 1008 24.08 20.45 17.22
C ASP A 1008 23.72 20.01 15.79
N VAL A 1009 22.76 20.73 15.20
CA VAL A 1009 22.30 20.52 13.81
C VAL A 1009 23.44 20.74 12.82
N ASP A 1010 24.42 21.58 13.16
CA ASP A 1010 25.55 21.92 12.31
C ASP A 1010 26.45 20.69 12.09
N GLN A 1011 26.79 19.96 13.16
CA GLN A 1011 27.55 18.70 13.05
C GLN A 1011 26.79 17.63 12.22
N GLU A 1012 25.47 17.52 12.39
CA GLU A 1012 24.65 16.57 11.61
C GLU A 1012 24.68 16.90 10.11
N ILE A 1013 24.67 18.20 9.76
CA ILE A 1013 24.80 18.66 8.38
C ILE A 1013 26.18 18.30 7.82
N GLU A 1014 27.25 18.54 8.58
CA GLU A 1014 28.63 18.23 8.16
C GLU A 1014 28.82 16.72 7.89
N ASP A 1015 28.31 15.86 8.77
CA ASP A 1015 28.44 14.40 8.63
C ASP A 1015 27.52 13.80 7.56
N SER A 1016 26.49 14.53 7.13
CA SER A 1016 25.44 13.99 6.26
C SER A 1016 25.93 13.50 4.89
N LEU A 1017 26.86 14.23 4.26
CA LEU A 1017 27.39 13.87 2.94
C LEU A 1017 28.35 12.67 3.02
N PRO A 1018 29.33 12.63 3.95
CA PRO A 1018 30.16 11.44 4.19
C PRO A 1018 29.36 10.16 4.49
N GLN A 1019 28.25 10.27 5.24
CA GLN A 1019 27.34 9.15 5.50
C GLN A 1019 26.67 8.64 4.21
N GLU A 1020 26.20 9.53 3.34
CA GLU A 1020 25.60 9.16 2.05
C GLU A 1020 26.64 8.49 1.13
N GLN A 1021 27.89 8.98 1.10
CA GLN A 1021 28.99 8.37 0.35
C GLN A 1021 29.34 6.96 0.85
N SER A 1022 29.41 6.79 2.18
CA SER A 1022 29.67 5.48 2.79
C SER A 1022 28.56 4.48 2.47
N LEU A 1023 27.31 4.92 2.51
CA LEU A 1023 26.16 4.09 2.15
C LEU A 1023 26.23 3.61 0.70
N ARG A 1024 26.59 4.49 -0.24
CA ARG A 1024 26.77 4.12 -1.65
C ARG A 1024 27.88 3.10 -1.82
N ALA A 1025 28.99 3.23 -1.10
CA ALA A 1025 30.06 2.24 -1.11
C ALA A 1025 29.59 0.88 -0.59
N PHE A 1026 28.80 0.84 0.50
CA PHE A 1026 28.23 -0.41 1.03
C PHE A 1026 27.28 -1.09 0.05
N VAL A 1027 26.44 -0.31 -0.64
CA VAL A 1027 25.51 -0.86 -1.63
C VAL A 1027 26.28 -1.43 -2.82
N LYS A 1028 27.30 -0.72 -3.31
CA LYS A 1028 28.17 -1.21 -4.39
C LYS A 1028 28.84 -2.53 -3.97
N PHE A 1029 29.48 -2.55 -2.80
CA PHE A 1029 30.11 -3.76 -2.26
C PHE A 1029 29.13 -4.93 -2.10
N TYR A 1030 27.92 -4.68 -1.57
CA TYR A 1030 26.87 -5.69 -1.45
C TYR A 1030 26.50 -6.28 -2.82
N ASN A 1031 26.27 -5.44 -3.82
CA ASN A 1031 25.92 -5.91 -5.16
C ASN A 1031 27.07 -6.69 -5.81
N GLU A 1032 28.30 -6.21 -5.67
CA GLU A 1032 29.49 -6.89 -6.20
C GLU A 1032 29.75 -8.23 -5.51
N LYS A 1033 29.54 -8.32 -4.19
CA LYS A 1033 29.75 -9.56 -3.42
C LYS A 1033 28.71 -10.63 -3.75
N TYR A 1034 27.44 -10.26 -3.90
CA TYR A 1034 26.33 -11.23 -3.95
C TYR A 1034 25.68 -11.40 -5.33
N TYR A 1035 25.92 -10.50 -6.29
CA TYR A 1035 25.21 -10.51 -7.58
C TYR A 1035 26.12 -10.36 -8.82
N ASN A 1036 27.43 -10.09 -8.66
CA ASN A 1036 28.34 -10.16 -9.82
C ASN A 1036 28.69 -11.61 -10.13
N THR A 1037 28.24 -12.10 -11.28
CA THR A 1037 28.70 -13.38 -11.85
C THR A 1037 30.08 -13.21 -12.53
N PRO A 1038 31.04 -14.12 -12.29
CA PRO A 1038 32.26 -14.17 -13.09
C PRO A 1038 31.91 -14.69 -14.49
N GLY A 1039 31.60 -13.78 -15.41
CA GLY A 1039 31.25 -14.11 -16.80
C GLY A 1039 30.45 -13.06 -17.55
N GLY A 1040 29.84 -12.09 -16.87
CA GLY A 1040 29.18 -10.95 -17.52
C GLY A 1040 30.17 -9.86 -17.87
N GLN A 1041 30.68 -9.83 -19.09
CA GLN A 1041 31.29 -8.61 -19.63
C GLN A 1041 30.23 -7.50 -19.62
N THR A 1042 30.23 -6.66 -18.59
CA THR A 1042 29.79 -5.28 -18.75
C THR A 1042 30.60 -4.70 -19.89
N GLN A 1043 29.97 -4.46 -21.04
CA GLN A 1043 30.49 -3.49 -22.00
C GLN A 1043 30.67 -2.18 -21.22
N HIS A 1044 31.89 -1.92 -20.80
CA HIS A 1044 32.34 -0.56 -20.57
C HIS A 1044 32.13 0.17 -21.90
N VAL A 1045 31.01 0.90 -21.99
CA VAL A 1045 30.89 1.98 -22.96
C VAL A 1045 31.84 3.06 -22.46
N ASP A 1046 33.08 3.00 -22.93
CA ASP A 1046 33.94 4.17 -22.92
C ASP A 1046 33.21 5.26 -23.70
N VAL A 1047 32.81 6.31 -22.98
CA VAL A 1047 32.32 7.53 -23.59
C VAL A 1047 33.53 8.24 -24.16
N ASP A 1048 33.79 8.01 -25.45
CA ASP A 1048 34.76 8.78 -26.22
C ASP A 1048 34.50 10.28 -26.02
N ALA A 1049 35.49 10.94 -25.42
CA ALA A 1049 35.56 12.39 -25.39
C ALA A 1049 35.71 12.90 -26.82
N ALA A 1050 34.72 13.66 -27.30
CA ALA A 1050 34.84 14.43 -28.52
C ALA A 1050 36.09 15.35 -28.44
N PRO A 1051 36.91 15.44 -29.51
CA PRO A 1051 38.21 16.09 -29.43
C PRO A 1051 38.06 17.61 -29.23
N ALA A 1052 38.82 18.14 -28.28
CA ALA A 1052 38.96 19.55 -28.04
C ALA A 1052 39.52 20.26 -29.29
N LYS A 1053 38.82 21.30 -29.74
CA LYS A 1053 39.33 22.29 -30.70
C LYS A 1053 40.54 23.00 -30.10
N GLU A 1054 41.73 22.63 -30.55
CA GLU A 1054 42.95 23.39 -30.30
C GLU A 1054 42.85 24.79 -30.94
N ARG A 1055 42.96 25.82 -30.10
CA ARG A 1055 43.31 27.17 -30.53
C ARG A 1055 44.78 27.19 -30.91
N ARG A 1056 45.02 27.43 -32.20
CA ARG A 1056 46.34 27.78 -32.78
C ARG A 1056 46.95 28.98 -32.04
N SER A 1057 48.13 28.79 -31.46
CA SER A 1057 49.13 29.85 -31.30
C SER A 1057 50.28 29.60 -32.28
N HIS A 1058 50.58 30.61 -33.09
CA HIS A 1058 51.74 30.64 -33.98
C HIS A 1058 53.06 30.61 -33.20
N SER A 1059 53.99 29.75 -33.59
CA SER A 1059 55.36 30.16 -33.95
C SER A 1059 56.15 29.02 -34.59
N GLN A 1060 56.75 29.38 -35.73
CA GLN A 1060 57.65 28.64 -36.62
C GLN A 1060 58.70 27.73 -35.96
N SER A 1061 58.91 26.54 -36.53
CA SER A 1061 60.19 26.18 -37.17
C SER A 1061 60.10 24.88 -38.01
N GLN A 1062 60.70 24.97 -39.21
CA GLN A 1062 61.38 23.97 -40.08
C GLN A 1062 61.44 22.51 -39.56
N SER A 1063 61.34 21.42 -40.33
CA SER A 1063 61.71 21.14 -41.73
C SER A 1063 61.39 19.67 -42.10
N GLN A 1064 61.18 19.40 -43.40
CA GLN A 1064 61.55 18.17 -44.15
C GLN A 1064 60.90 16.83 -43.72
N SER A 1065 59.97 16.22 -44.44
CA SER A 1065 59.96 15.64 -45.81
C SER A 1065 60.03 14.10 -45.78
N HIS A 1066 59.10 13.50 -46.53
CA HIS A 1066 59.12 12.16 -47.15
C HIS A 1066 58.92 10.92 -46.25
N SER A 1067 57.74 10.28 -46.40
CA SER A 1067 57.52 8.95 -47.03
C SER A 1067 57.98 7.81 -46.12
N HIS A 1068 57.14 6.87 -45.69
CA HIS A 1068 56.08 6.17 -46.40
C HIS A 1068 55.00 5.68 -45.45
#